data_AF-A0A3M3GII5-F1
#
_entry.id   AF-A0A3M3GII5-F1
#
_cell.length_a   1.000
_cell.length_b   1.000
_cell.length_c   1.000
_cell.angle_alpha   90.00
_cell.angle_beta   90.00
_cell.angle_gamma   90.00
#
_symmetry.space_group_name_H-M   'P 1'
#
loop_
_entity.id
_entity.type
_entity.pdbx_description
1 polymer ?
#
loop_
_entity_poly.entity_id
_entity_poly.type
_entity_poly.pdbx_seq_one_letter_code
_entity_poly.pdbx_strand_id
1 'polypeptide(L)'
;MMDKEQSATKITAPKPQDFLRARRPEQFSDSVKLQESTIDRCMLEYHFETLNNRSQELEFETFVRKLCEREICPNLVAQTGPTAGGDGKTDTETYPVSSQIAFFWGLNEAPESERWAFGVSTQKNWKAKCTKDVESVMSTGRGYASIFCVSSRLIKNSLRAQHQDDLSKKHGVQVTILDRTWLLDRALQPKNQHLAIDHLGLTGSIESKIQIGPYDADKQIQLAEIEREIEQIEDPGRLTLSQVDLYTKRAIIYKELERDAAAVEHQFSIAVRVAKKFGTHRQHFDALYQLTWAAYWWLENADVFEETFEKAFGVAQETDNVEVWEKVVTLFNLVVTSHRDGKCTLDVVSLSATIRERLNSIANDADMISGALQAKTSLALLDLLAAENEEQVNNTFRTLGTIADSAHKLIGYPMARLVNLLEALDVAFGDLKAYEDLMDKLIDDAGARENSRIKADKYLRRGALSSDKKDYYRAIKCFGLSLYGLYNSESKTEMFAALYMLSHAYEKQGLLWAARGAALMAAYLVTGDALKEQRSSAKQAAIYQQLMWIEGQLGRLGQSLTWYHLVQLISQTLDEDPWTENQKMSYEALIGKLFLNANFSDIERLAWLPDKLNQLGLGLSADALLVCLGHEDKAGPEGEPIDLQFMNMWRSIDMGAPVATLDLYLDRWTTINSYILGCKVSVSFPVKSPCMELAQHLLAVLESFCAPMMVDHIASTLPAVNIDILLEDEDDFMLQHNFDTAAQITSAEILCSPFSIAKLTDEQRDAIKQFYSEFCLHFVSIICPQVGWSRLEEMLRDDKALERAVVFNCNIGLDDYFMGRDAAPGIASHQDAALELHKPTRSVTWFQYHNIEPMVLRPKHDVSEERPKHPFQFSSLKHRELKISSLIQVSLWDQAGWRGVGFHGGGGEIPSIVFLFENPTVGARIFSNIAKTIGDKDSKNTLRIALIRGISKHNPAHYRVVVTNNLEQNDDDASSIHSALSRILTVTPDTSQNIDRFLSDYEHYKRCYVATVDAQGHPTHHLSTSGVVVLNSWEIDDNHLEISAIQPDDDVLIPEGVDNPPISRALARIRSAEGRKA
;
A
#
# COMPACT_ATOMS: atom_id res chain seq x y z
N MET A 1 27.82 -29.37 -1.90
CA MET A 1 27.02 -30.59 -2.11
C MET A 1 25.67 -30.34 -1.45
N MET A 2 24.53 -30.19 -2.12
CA MET A 2 24.12 -30.47 -3.49
C MET A 2 23.45 -29.24 -4.07
N ASP A 3 23.79 -28.91 -5.31
CA ASP A 3 22.98 -28.10 -6.20
C ASP A 3 21.59 -28.73 -6.35
N LYS A 4 20.54 -27.94 -6.11
CA LYS A 4 19.24 -28.14 -6.74
C LYS A 4 19.02 -26.95 -7.65
N GLU A 5 19.28 -27.17 -8.93
CA GLU A 5 18.79 -26.36 -10.03
C GLU A 5 17.32 -26.03 -9.79
N GLN A 6 17.01 -24.76 -9.52
CA GLN A 6 15.68 -24.23 -9.73
C GLN A 6 15.45 -24.26 -11.24
N SER A 7 14.87 -25.35 -11.72
CA SER A 7 14.27 -25.36 -13.04
C SER A 7 13.27 -24.22 -13.09
N ALA A 8 13.60 -23.18 -13.84
CA ALA A 8 12.63 -22.16 -14.25
C ALA A 8 11.46 -22.90 -14.89
N THR A 9 10.38 -23.06 -14.14
CA THR A 9 9.09 -23.49 -14.65
C THR A 9 8.75 -22.48 -15.72
N LYS A 10 8.79 -22.92 -17.00
CA LYS A 10 8.13 -22.19 -18.08
C LYS A 10 6.75 -21.82 -17.57
N ILE A 11 6.51 -20.52 -17.39
CA ILE A 11 5.19 -19.99 -17.03
C ILE A 11 4.25 -20.45 -18.15
N THR A 12 3.49 -21.51 -17.91
CA THR A 12 2.37 -21.90 -18.75
C THR A 12 1.43 -20.70 -18.78
N ALA A 13 1.23 -20.11 -19.96
CA ALA A 13 0.30 -19.00 -20.12
C ALA A 13 -1.05 -19.37 -19.47
N PRO A 14 -1.67 -18.46 -18.68
CA PRO A 14 -2.95 -18.73 -18.06
C PRO A 14 -3.98 -19.06 -19.14
N LYS A 15 -4.91 -19.99 -18.84
CA LYS A 15 -6.00 -20.32 -19.76
C LYS A 15 -6.80 -19.05 -20.09
N PRO A 16 -7.35 -18.91 -21.31
CA PRO A 16 -8.18 -17.75 -21.66
C PRO A 16 -9.28 -17.51 -20.62
N GLN A 17 -9.98 -18.56 -20.19
CA GLN A 17 -11.05 -18.46 -19.19
C GLN A 17 -10.55 -17.83 -17.88
N ASP A 18 -9.41 -18.28 -17.36
CA ASP A 18 -8.83 -17.77 -16.11
C ASP A 18 -8.38 -16.31 -16.25
N PHE A 19 -7.83 -15.94 -17.41
CA PHE A 19 -7.42 -14.57 -17.71
C PHE A 19 -8.59 -13.59 -17.72
N LEU A 20 -9.73 -13.99 -18.31
CA LEU A 20 -10.94 -13.16 -18.32
C LEU A 20 -11.61 -13.15 -16.94
N ARG A 21 -11.66 -14.29 -16.23
CA ARG A 21 -12.24 -14.39 -14.88
C ARG A 21 -11.55 -13.45 -13.89
N ALA A 22 -10.22 -13.33 -13.96
CA ALA A 22 -9.48 -12.39 -13.11
C ALA A 22 -9.85 -10.91 -13.35
N ARG A 23 -10.32 -10.55 -14.56
CA ARG A 23 -10.67 -9.17 -14.93
C ARG A 23 -12.17 -8.86 -14.89
N ARG A 24 -13.00 -9.89 -15.03
CA ARG A 24 -14.47 -9.80 -15.14
C ARG A 24 -15.13 -10.89 -14.29
N PRO A 25 -14.86 -10.95 -12.97
CA PRO A 25 -15.39 -12.01 -12.11
C PRO A 25 -16.92 -12.05 -12.09
N GLU A 26 -17.59 -10.93 -12.34
CA GLU A 26 -19.04 -10.82 -12.41
C GLU A 26 -19.67 -11.66 -13.54
N GLN A 27 -18.90 -11.98 -14.60
CA GLN A 27 -19.34 -12.79 -15.73
C GLN A 27 -19.19 -14.30 -15.49
N PHE A 28 -18.70 -14.72 -14.33
CA PHE A 28 -18.50 -16.13 -13.97
C PHE A 28 -19.33 -16.52 -12.74
N SER A 29 -19.36 -17.82 -12.44
CA SER A 29 -20.11 -18.35 -11.30
C SER A 29 -19.40 -18.02 -9.98
N ASP A 30 -20.14 -17.50 -9.01
CA ASP A 30 -19.67 -17.20 -7.65
C ASP A 30 -20.11 -18.24 -6.60
N SER A 31 -20.81 -19.29 -7.04
CA SER A 31 -21.30 -20.37 -6.17
C SER A 31 -20.20 -21.35 -5.75
N VAL A 32 -20.20 -21.76 -4.47
CA VAL A 32 -19.22 -22.69 -3.90
C VAL A 32 -19.86 -24.06 -3.64
N LYS A 33 -19.19 -25.15 -4.06
CA LYS A 33 -19.63 -26.52 -3.79
C LYS A 33 -19.13 -26.98 -2.41
N LEU A 34 -20.02 -27.10 -1.45
CA LEU A 34 -19.75 -27.69 -0.13
C LEU A 34 -20.10 -29.18 -0.16
N GLN A 35 -19.28 -30.03 0.47
CA GLN A 35 -19.58 -31.45 0.67
C GLN A 35 -20.08 -31.65 2.10
N GLU A 36 -21.33 -32.10 2.27
CA GLU A 36 -21.89 -32.48 3.57
C GLU A 36 -22.23 -33.97 3.56
N SER A 37 -21.86 -34.70 4.62
CA SER A 37 -22.24 -36.11 4.79
C SER A 37 -23.61 -36.21 5.48
N THR A 38 -24.61 -36.76 4.80
CA THR A 38 -25.96 -36.99 5.35
C THR A 38 -26.22 -38.48 5.62
N ILE A 39 -27.02 -38.79 6.65
CA ILE A 39 -27.42 -40.18 6.96
C ILE A 39 -28.85 -40.43 6.51
N ASP A 40 -29.07 -41.51 5.76
CA ASP A 40 -30.42 -41.96 5.40
C ASP A 40 -31.18 -42.54 6.61
N ARG A 41 -32.46 -42.15 6.73
CA ARG A 41 -33.35 -42.58 7.82
C ARG A 41 -33.55 -44.09 7.83
N CYS A 42 -33.76 -44.72 6.68
CA CYS A 42 -34.00 -46.16 6.59
C CYS A 42 -32.77 -46.95 7.03
N MET A 43 -31.57 -46.46 6.70
CA MET A 43 -30.30 -47.03 7.16
C MET A 43 -30.18 -46.98 8.69
N LEU A 44 -30.46 -45.83 9.31
CA LEU A 44 -30.36 -45.66 10.77
C LEU A 44 -31.42 -46.49 11.52
N GLU A 45 -32.65 -46.59 10.98
CA GLU A 45 -33.70 -47.45 11.53
C GLU A 45 -33.31 -48.93 11.55
N TYR A 46 -32.73 -49.42 10.45
CA TYR A 46 -32.21 -50.79 10.36
C TYR A 46 -31.03 -51.03 11.31
N HIS A 47 -30.17 -50.03 11.48
CA HIS A 47 -29.05 -50.09 12.41
C HIS A 47 -29.54 -50.31 13.85
N PHE A 48 -30.48 -49.49 14.33
CA PHE A 48 -31.04 -49.62 15.69
C PHE A 48 -31.75 -50.96 15.94
N GLU A 49 -32.38 -51.55 14.92
CA GLU A 49 -33.04 -52.86 15.06
C GLU A 49 -32.03 -54.01 15.20
N THR A 50 -30.83 -53.88 14.63
CA THR A 50 -29.82 -54.94 14.51
C THR A 50 -28.65 -54.86 15.50
N LEU A 51 -28.62 -53.85 16.39
CA LEU A 51 -27.55 -53.64 17.39
C LEU A 51 -27.15 -54.91 18.17
N ASN A 52 -28.14 -55.64 18.71
CA ASN A 52 -27.87 -56.86 19.51
C ASN A 52 -27.29 -58.01 18.68
N ASN A 53 -27.56 -58.03 17.37
CA ASN A 53 -27.04 -59.07 16.49
C ASN A 53 -25.57 -58.78 16.11
N ARG A 54 -25.11 -57.54 16.30
CA ARG A 54 -23.78 -57.05 15.93
C ARG A 54 -22.86 -56.83 17.12
N SER A 55 -23.34 -57.05 18.35
CA SER A 55 -22.61 -56.79 19.60
C SER A 55 -22.12 -55.34 19.74
N GLN A 56 -22.94 -54.37 19.29
CA GLN A 56 -22.64 -52.94 19.28
C GLN A 56 -23.31 -52.18 20.43
N GLU A 57 -23.58 -52.83 21.56
CA GLU A 57 -24.28 -52.20 22.69
C GLU A 57 -23.49 -51.03 23.29
N LEU A 58 -22.16 -51.14 23.37
CA LEU A 58 -21.27 -50.11 23.90
C LEU A 58 -21.17 -48.87 23.00
N GLU A 59 -21.16 -49.08 21.68
CA GLU A 59 -21.16 -48.03 20.66
C GLU A 59 -22.48 -47.26 20.70
N PHE A 60 -23.60 -47.98 20.86
CA PHE A 60 -24.92 -47.37 21.03
C PHE A 60 -25.03 -46.58 22.33
N GLU A 61 -24.48 -47.08 23.45
CA GLU A 61 -24.42 -46.35 24.71
C GLU A 61 -23.61 -45.05 24.59
N THR A 62 -22.46 -45.11 23.91
CA THR A 62 -21.62 -43.94 23.63
C THR A 62 -22.35 -42.91 22.77
N PHE A 63 -23.02 -43.36 21.70
CA PHE A 63 -23.85 -42.52 20.84
C PHE A 63 -24.99 -41.86 21.62
N VAL A 64 -25.75 -42.62 22.41
CA VAL A 64 -26.86 -42.10 23.21
C VAL A 64 -26.35 -41.08 24.24
N ARG A 65 -25.23 -41.34 24.92
CA ARG A 65 -24.62 -40.36 25.83
C ARG A 65 -24.30 -39.06 25.11
N LYS A 66 -23.62 -39.11 23.97
CA LYS A 66 -23.27 -37.91 23.19
C LYS A 66 -24.48 -37.16 22.65
N LEU A 67 -25.54 -37.88 22.28
CA LEU A 67 -26.80 -37.28 21.86
C LEU A 67 -27.51 -36.60 23.05
N CYS A 68 -27.52 -37.23 24.23
CA CYS A 68 -28.06 -36.66 25.46
C CYS A 68 -27.24 -35.48 25.99
N GLU A 69 -25.90 -35.49 25.83
CA GLU A 69 -25.03 -34.34 26.13
C GLU A 69 -25.47 -33.08 25.38
N ARG A 70 -25.95 -33.25 24.14
CA ARG A 70 -26.31 -32.16 23.24
C ARG A 70 -27.78 -31.75 23.29
N GLU A 71 -28.69 -32.68 23.57
CA GLU A 71 -30.15 -32.43 23.58
C GLU A 71 -30.77 -32.32 24.98
N ILE A 72 -30.15 -32.86 26.03
CA ILE A 72 -30.73 -32.96 27.38
C ILE A 72 -29.87 -32.23 28.41
N CYS A 73 -28.63 -32.68 28.63
CA CYS A 73 -27.71 -32.02 29.56
C CYS A 73 -26.24 -32.39 29.26
N PRO A 74 -25.32 -31.42 29.13
CA PRO A 74 -23.95 -31.67 28.68
C PRO A 74 -22.98 -32.22 29.75
N ASN A 75 -23.40 -32.34 31.01
CA ASN A 75 -22.57 -32.82 32.14
C ASN A 75 -22.69 -34.32 32.43
N LEU A 76 -22.63 -35.18 31.42
CA LEU A 76 -22.71 -36.63 31.61
C LEU A 76 -21.34 -37.28 31.82
N VAL A 77 -21.24 -38.18 32.80
CA VAL A 77 -20.00 -38.92 33.11
C VAL A 77 -19.86 -40.16 32.23
N ALA A 78 -18.72 -40.31 31.55
CA ALA A 78 -18.38 -41.56 30.89
C ALA A 78 -18.03 -42.66 31.91
N GLN A 79 -18.55 -43.87 31.74
CA GLN A 79 -18.07 -45.02 32.52
C GLN A 79 -16.59 -45.31 32.18
N THR A 80 -15.70 -45.03 33.13
CA THR A 80 -14.27 -45.35 33.02
C THR A 80 -13.86 -46.29 34.17
N GLY A 81 -13.91 -47.61 33.91
CA GLY A 81 -13.42 -48.65 34.82
C GLY A 81 -13.48 -50.05 34.18
N PRO A 82 -12.65 -51.02 34.62
CA PRO A 82 -12.72 -52.40 34.11
C PRO A 82 -14.05 -53.04 34.52
N THR A 83 -14.76 -53.62 33.57
CA THR A 83 -16.13 -54.17 33.69
C THR A 83 -16.28 -55.37 34.65
N ALA A 84 -15.23 -55.69 35.41
CA ALA A 84 -15.17 -56.77 36.39
C ALA A 84 -14.72 -56.24 37.76
N GLY A 85 -15.60 -55.50 38.44
CA GLY A 85 -15.45 -55.19 39.86
C GLY A 85 -15.66 -53.71 40.22
N GLY A 86 -16.92 -53.35 40.52
CA GLY A 86 -17.29 -52.01 41.00
C GLY A 86 -18.55 -51.51 40.31
N ASP A 87 -19.70 -51.93 40.82
CA ASP A 87 -21.05 -51.70 40.26
C ASP A 87 -21.45 -50.21 40.36
N GLY A 88 -21.05 -49.41 39.37
CA GLY A 88 -21.75 -48.18 39.02
C GLY A 88 -23.12 -48.59 38.48
N LYS A 89 -24.11 -48.71 39.36
CA LYS A 89 -25.48 -49.19 39.09
C LYS A 89 -26.30 -48.32 38.11
N THR A 90 -25.65 -47.43 37.36
CA THR A 90 -26.16 -46.46 36.38
C THR A 90 -25.25 -46.46 35.14
N ASP A 91 -25.82 -46.32 33.94
CA ASP A 91 -25.03 -46.34 32.68
C ASP A 91 -24.30 -45.00 32.49
N THR A 92 -24.98 -43.87 32.75
CA THR A 92 -24.35 -42.56 32.93
C THR A 92 -25.15 -41.70 33.92
N GLU A 93 -24.49 -40.75 34.58
CA GLU A 93 -25.12 -39.81 35.51
C GLU A 93 -24.57 -38.39 35.30
N THR A 94 -25.32 -37.39 35.76
CA THR A 94 -24.83 -36.01 35.74
C THR A 94 -23.81 -35.75 36.86
N TYR A 95 -22.77 -34.96 36.58
CA TYR A 95 -21.84 -34.44 37.59
C TYR A 95 -22.10 -32.95 37.87
N PRO A 96 -21.88 -32.46 39.11
CA PRO A 96 -22.14 -31.07 39.45
C PRO A 96 -21.18 -30.13 38.71
N VAL A 97 -21.70 -29.01 38.22
CA VAL A 97 -20.94 -27.95 37.54
C VAL A 97 -21.27 -26.58 38.13
N SER A 98 -20.39 -25.60 37.94
CA SER A 98 -20.66 -24.22 38.40
C SER A 98 -21.79 -23.57 37.60
N SER A 99 -22.50 -22.61 38.21
CA SER A 99 -23.53 -21.78 37.57
C SER A 99 -23.05 -21.12 36.27
N GLN A 100 -21.79 -20.69 36.23
CA GLN A 100 -21.23 -20.04 35.04
C GLN A 100 -21.17 -21.00 33.84
N ILE A 101 -20.78 -22.26 34.08
CA ILE A 101 -20.74 -23.29 33.03
C ILE A 101 -22.18 -23.65 32.60
N ALA A 102 -23.09 -23.80 33.56
CA ALA A 102 -24.51 -24.05 33.29
C ALA A 102 -25.20 -22.93 32.49
N PHE A 103 -24.82 -21.67 32.70
CA PHE A 103 -25.34 -20.50 31.99
C PHE A 103 -25.04 -20.57 30.48
N PHE A 104 -23.83 -20.97 30.09
CA PHE A 104 -23.44 -21.08 28.68
C PHE A 104 -24.16 -22.20 27.92
N TRP A 105 -24.86 -23.10 28.61
CA TRP A 105 -25.61 -24.19 27.98
C TRP A 105 -27.00 -23.80 27.49
N GLY A 106 -27.49 -22.59 27.81
CA GLY A 106 -28.75 -22.04 27.28
C GLY A 106 -30.02 -22.83 27.67
N LEU A 107 -29.92 -23.78 28.59
CA LEU A 107 -31.03 -24.51 29.15
C LEU A 107 -31.55 -23.71 30.36
N ASN A 108 -32.80 -23.23 30.28
CA ASN A 108 -33.40 -22.35 31.29
C ASN A 108 -33.51 -22.94 32.71
N GLU A 109 -33.16 -24.21 32.91
CA GLU A 109 -33.13 -24.88 34.21
C GLU A 109 -32.03 -25.97 34.19
N ALA A 110 -30.77 -25.58 33.99
CA ALA A 110 -29.67 -26.51 34.22
C ALA A 110 -29.59 -26.84 35.73
N PRO A 111 -29.52 -28.13 36.13
CA PRO A 111 -29.43 -28.48 37.53
C PRO A 111 -28.01 -28.19 38.02
N GLU A 112 -27.78 -26.97 38.52
CA GLU A 112 -26.54 -26.60 39.20
C GLU A 112 -26.21 -27.57 40.36
N SER A 113 -27.24 -28.27 40.90
CA SER A 113 -27.13 -29.19 42.03
C SER A 113 -27.91 -30.51 41.94
N GLU A 114 -28.75 -30.74 40.91
CA GLU A 114 -29.53 -31.99 40.82
C GLU A 114 -28.77 -33.10 40.08
N ARG A 115 -28.86 -34.32 40.65
CA ARG A 115 -28.34 -35.53 40.01
C ARG A 115 -29.42 -36.18 39.16
N TRP A 116 -29.12 -36.42 37.90
CA TRP A 116 -29.96 -37.17 36.96
C TRP A 116 -29.25 -38.46 36.56
N ALA A 117 -30.00 -39.54 36.44
CA ALA A 117 -29.47 -40.85 36.03
C ALA A 117 -30.01 -41.25 34.67
N PHE A 118 -29.19 -41.94 33.88
CA PHE A 118 -29.55 -42.42 32.55
C PHE A 118 -29.34 -43.93 32.48
N GLY A 119 -30.35 -44.63 31.97
CA GLY A 119 -30.30 -46.05 31.64
C GLY A 119 -30.48 -46.24 30.13
N VAL A 120 -29.59 -46.98 29.49
CA VAL A 120 -29.61 -47.26 28.05
C VAL A 120 -29.90 -48.74 27.83
N SER A 121 -30.87 -49.04 26.96
CA SER A 121 -31.29 -50.41 26.70
C SER A 121 -31.51 -50.71 25.23
N THR A 122 -31.02 -51.87 24.81
CA THR A 122 -31.26 -52.46 23.49
C THR A 122 -32.15 -53.70 23.56
N GLN A 123 -32.61 -54.10 24.76
CA GLN A 123 -33.34 -55.35 25.00
C GLN A 123 -34.77 -55.32 24.43
N LYS A 124 -35.25 -56.47 23.92
CA LYS A 124 -36.64 -56.61 23.43
C LYS A 124 -37.68 -56.43 24.54
N ASN A 125 -37.39 -56.91 25.75
CA ASN A 125 -38.26 -56.74 26.93
C ASN A 125 -37.92 -55.43 27.68
N TRP A 126 -38.13 -54.30 27.01
CA TRP A 126 -37.76 -52.97 27.51
C TRP A 126 -38.43 -52.61 28.84
N LYS A 127 -39.66 -53.09 29.10
CA LYS A 127 -40.40 -52.81 30.35
C LYS A 127 -39.69 -53.38 31.56
N ALA A 128 -39.36 -54.68 31.53
CA ALA A 128 -38.69 -55.34 32.64
C ALA A 128 -37.29 -54.76 32.90
N LYS A 129 -36.56 -54.38 31.83
CA LYS A 129 -35.24 -53.75 31.94
C LYS A 129 -35.33 -52.33 32.51
N CYS A 130 -36.24 -51.49 32.03
CA CYS A 130 -36.47 -50.14 32.56
C CYS A 130 -36.87 -50.18 34.05
N THR A 131 -37.77 -51.09 34.46
CA THR A 131 -38.11 -51.26 35.89
C THR A 131 -36.89 -51.68 36.71
N LYS A 132 -36.08 -52.63 36.21
CA LYS A 132 -34.87 -53.08 36.90
C LYS A 132 -33.81 -51.97 37.01
N ASP A 133 -33.64 -51.17 35.97
CA ASP A 133 -32.68 -50.07 35.95
C ASP A 133 -33.11 -48.96 36.92
N VAL A 134 -34.39 -48.59 36.94
CA VAL A 134 -34.94 -47.63 37.91
C VAL A 134 -34.80 -48.16 39.34
N GLU A 135 -35.12 -49.43 39.60
CA GLU A 135 -34.95 -50.04 40.93
C GLU A 135 -33.47 -50.10 41.35
N SER A 136 -32.56 -50.38 40.41
CA SER A 136 -31.11 -50.37 40.63
C SER A 136 -30.59 -48.97 40.97
N VAL A 137 -30.97 -47.96 40.19
CA VAL A 137 -30.65 -46.54 40.40
C VAL A 137 -31.14 -46.10 41.79
N MET A 138 -32.38 -46.42 42.15
CA MET A 138 -32.96 -46.06 43.45
C MET A 138 -32.27 -46.78 44.63
N SER A 139 -31.79 -48.02 44.43
CA SER A 139 -31.06 -48.78 45.45
C SER A 139 -29.71 -48.15 45.86
N THR A 140 -29.20 -47.19 45.07
CA THR A 140 -27.93 -46.50 45.37
C THR A 140 -28.06 -45.41 46.45
N GLY A 141 -29.27 -44.91 46.72
CA GLY A 141 -29.52 -43.86 47.72
C GLY A 141 -28.89 -42.49 47.42
N ARG A 142 -28.49 -42.21 46.16
CA ARG A 142 -27.73 -41.01 45.77
C ARG A 142 -28.55 -39.73 45.55
N GLY A 143 -29.87 -39.77 45.75
CA GLY A 143 -30.77 -38.60 45.69
C GLY A 143 -31.01 -38.04 44.29
N TYR A 144 -31.40 -38.88 43.32
CA TYR A 144 -31.69 -38.43 41.94
C TYR A 144 -33.02 -37.68 41.83
N ALA A 145 -33.03 -36.57 41.10
CA ALA A 145 -34.25 -35.78 40.83
C ALA A 145 -35.02 -36.29 39.60
N SER A 146 -34.29 -36.79 38.59
CA SER A 146 -34.85 -37.33 37.35
C SER A 146 -34.09 -38.57 36.85
N ILE A 147 -34.80 -39.50 36.21
CA ILE A 147 -34.23 -40.71 35.60
C ILE A 147 -34.69 -40.82 34.15
N PHE A 148 -33.74 -40.88 33.20
CA PHE A 148 -34.01 -41.04 31.77
C PHE A 148 -33.72 -42.47 31.33
N CYS A 149 -34.71 -43.14 30.75
CA CYS A 149 -34.54 -44.49 30.18
C CYS A 149 -34.60 -44.41 28.66
N VAL A 150 -33.47 -44.64 27.99
CA VAL A 150 -33.36 -44.58 26.54
C VAL A 150 -33.38 -45.98 25.94
N SER A 151 -34.22 -46.21 24.93
CA SER A 151 -34.40 -47.53 24.31
C SER A 151 -34.29 -47.47 22.79
N SER A 152 -33.55 -48.41 22.20
CA SER A 152 -33.49 -48.57 20.74
C SER A 152 -34.76 -49.20 20.13
N ARG A 153 -35.76 -49.57 20.96
CA ARG A 153 -37.00 -50.20 20.52
C ARG A 153 -38.10 -49.18 20.24
N LEU A 154 -38.98 -49.51 19.30
CA LEU A 154 -40.20 -48.75 19.04
C LEU A 154 -41.24 -49.03 20.12
N ILE A 155 -41.76 -47.99 20.78
CA ILE A 155 -42.71 -48.13 21.88
C ILE A 155 -44.01 -47.40 21.56
N LYS A 156 -45.15 -48.08 21.71
CA LYS A 156 -46.47 -47.45 21.55
C LYS A 156 -46.66 -46.35 22.61
N ASN A 157 -46.98 -45.13 22.19
CA ASN A 157 -47.07 -43.95 23.06
C ASN A 157 -47.95 -44.16 24.31
N SER A 158 -49.11 -44.82 24.17
CA SER A 158 -50.01 -45.11 25.29
C SER A 158 -49.38 -46.01 26.37
N LEU A 159 -48.54 -46.96 25.96
CA LEU A 159 -47.84 -47.86 26.89
C LEU A 159 -46.61 -47.19 27.52
N ARG A 160 -45.95 -46.29 26.80
CA ARG A 160 -44.82 -45.48 27.29
C ARG A 160 -45.29 -44.56 28.41
N ALA A 161 -46.32 -43.75 28.15
CA ALA A 161 -46.86 -42.80 29.12
C ALA A 161 -47.36 -43.50 30.40
N GLN A 162 -48.12 -44.60 30.26
CA GLN A 162 -48.62 -45.36 31.40
C GLN A 162 -47.47 -45.91 32.27
N HIS A 163 -46.46 -46.54 31.66
CA HIS A 163 -45.30 -47.08 32.41
C HIS A 163 -44.46 -45.98 33.06
N GLN A 164 -44.33 -44.83 32.40
CA GLN A 164 -43.62 -43.67 32.93
C GLN A 164 -44.30 -43.11 34.20
N ASP A 165 -45.63 -42.95 34.15
CA ASP A 165 -46.43 -42.46 35.28
C ASP A 165 -46.44 -43.45 36.44
N ASP A 166 -46.56 -44.76 36.14
CA ASP A 166 -46.58 -45.83 37.14
C ASP A 166 -45.24 -45.88 37.90
N LEU A 167 -44.11 -45.80 37.19
CA LEU A 167 -42.77 -45.79 37.81
C LEU A 167 -42.51 -44.50 38.59
N SER A 168 -42.92 -43.34 38.05
CA SER A 168 -42.74 -42.05 38.71
C SER A 168 -43.53 -41.97 40.03
N LYS A 169 -44.79 -42.46 40.03
CA LYS A 169 -45.62 -42.53 41.25
C LYS A 169 -45.09 -43.53 42.28
N LYS A 170 -44.60 -44.69 41.83
CA LYS A 170 -44.10 -45.75 42.72
C LYS A 170 -42.83 -45.33 43.47
N HIS A 171 -41.93 -44.59 42.82
CA HIS A 171 -40.61 -44.26 43.36
C HIS A 171 -40.42 -42.79 43.76
N GLY A 172 -41.39 -41.91 43.49
CA GLY A 172 -41.35 -40.51 43.90
C GLY A 172 -40.31 -39.66 43.18
N VAL A 173 -39.89 -40.07 41.98
CA VAL A 173 -38.87 -39.42 41.14
C VAL A 173 -39.42 -39.31 39.71
N GLN A 174 -39.08 -38.25 38.97
CA GLN A 174 -39.52 -38.09 37.59
C GLN A 174 -38.79 -39.08 36.67
N VAL A 175 -39.51 -40.06 36.13
CA VAL A 175 -38.97 -40.98 35.12
C VAL A 175 -39.37 -40.47 33.74
N THR A 176 -38.45 -40.47 32.76
CA THR A 176 -38.73 -40.13 31.35
C THR A 176 -38.23 -41.23 30.44
N ILE A 177 -39.08 -41.75 29.55
CA ILE A 177 -38.71 -42.82 28.61
C ILE A 177 -38.54 -42.25 27.21
N LEU A 178 -37.35 -42.41 26.63
CA LEU A 178 -37.01 -41.99 25.27
C LEU A 178 -36.88 -43.23 24.38
N ASP A 179 -37.76 -43.35 23.38
CA ASP A 179 -37.85 -44.51 22.49
C ASP A 179 -37.12 -44.25 21.15
N ARG A 180 -37.11 -45.27 20.28
CA ARG A 180 -36.49 -45.18 18.96
C ARG A 180 -36.97 -43.97 18.15
N THR A 181 -38.24 -43.60 18.27
CA THR A 181 -38.82 -42.47 17.54
C THR A 181 -38.11 -41.17 17.90
N TRP A 182 -37.83 -40.94 19.18
CA TRP A 182 -37.09 -39.78 19.66
C TRP A 182 -35.62 -39.82 19.19
N LEU A 183 -34.97 -40.98 19.25
CA LEU A 183 -33.59 -41.15 18.77
C LEU A 183 -33.45 -40.81 17.29
N LEU A 184 -34.37 -41.26 16.45
CA LEU A 184 -34.36 -40.95 15.02
C LEU A 184 -34.62 -39.47 14.77
N ASP A 185 -35.61 -38.88 15.43
CA ASP A 185 -35.94 -37.46 15.31
C ASP A 185 -34.76 -36.56 15.65
N ARG A 186 -34.01 -36.91 16.71
CA ARG A 186 -32.88 -36.12 17.18
C ARG A 186 -31.59 -36.39 16.42
N ALA A 187 -31.33 -37.63 16.05
CA ALA A 187 -30.13 -38.02 15.29
C ALA A 187 -30.14 -37.50 13.85
N LEU A 188 -31.32 -37.40 13.22
CA LEU A 188 -31.45 -36.93 11.84
C LEU A 188 -31.45 -35.40 11.71
N GLN A 189 -31.43 -34.64 12.81
CA GLN A 189 -31.25 -33.19 12.75
C GLN A 189 -29.84 -32.85 12.24
N PRO A 190 -29.66 -31.85 11.34
CA PRO A 190 -28.36 -31.54 10.74
C PRO A 190 -27.23 -31.37 11.76
N LYS A 191 -27.53 -30.76 12.91
CA LYS A 191 -26.57 -30.54 14.00
C LYS A 191 -26.10 -31.81 14.72
N ASN A 192 -26.73 -32.97 14.55
CA ASN A 192 -26.47 -34.20 15.29
C ASN A 192 -26.08 -35.40 14.42
N GLN A 193 -26.19 -35.30 13.08
CA GLN A 193 -25.93 -36.43 12.18
C GLN A 193 -24.49 -36.97 12.29
N HIS A 194 -23.49 -36.09 12.48
CA HIS A 194 -22.11 -36.51 12.69
C HIS A 194 -21.93 -37.44 13.90
N LEU A 195 -22.72 -37.26 14.98
CA LEU A 195 -22.65 -38.13 16.16
C LEU A 195 -22.97 -39.59 15.81
N ALA A 196 -23.91 -39.80 14.88
CA ALA A 196 -24.27 -41.12 14.41
C ALA A 196 -23.21 -41.70 13.43
N ILE A 197 -22.54 -40.86 12.63
CA ILE A 197 -21.40 -41.28 11.80
C ILE A 197 -20.24 -41.74 12.69
N ASP A 198 -19.81 -40.88 13.60
CA ASP A 198 -18.60 -41.04 14.40
C ASP A 198 -18.72 -42.14 15.45
N HIS A 199 -19.90 -42.29 16.09
CA HIS A 199 -20.07 -43.21 17.22
C HIS A 199 -20.81 -44.51 16.88
N LEU A 200 -21.58 -44.57 15.80
CA LEU A 200 -22.19 -45.83 15.32
C LEU A 200 -21.46 -46.43 14.12
N GLY A 201 -20.41 -45.76 13.61
CA GLY A 201 -19.61 -46.24 12.47
C GLY A 201 -20.37 -46.25 11.15
N LEU A 202 -21.33 -45.34 10.97
CA LEU A 202 -22.15 -45.27 9.76
C LEU A 202 -21.41 -44.51 8.65
N THR A 203 -21.37 -45.09 7.44
CA THR A 203 -20.89 -44.36 6.24
C THR A 203 -22.02 -43.46 5.72
N GLY A 204 -21.89 -42.14 5.90
CA GLY A 204 -22.82 -41.15 5.35
C GLY A 204 -22.75 -41.05 3.82
N SER A 205 -23.86 -40.69 3.18
CA SER A 205 -23.87 -40.27 1.78
C SER A 205 -23.32 -38.85 1.66
N ILE A 206 -22.32 -38.64 0.80
CA ILE A 206 -21.79 -37.29 0.52
C ILE A 206 -22.77 -36.61 -0.43
N GLU A 207 -23.52 -35.64 0.08
CA GLU A 207 -24.32 -34.74 -0.73
C GLU A 207 -23.55 -33.43 -0.94
N SER A 208 -23.39 -33.03 -2.19
CA SER A 208 -22.83 -31.72 -2.52
C SER A 208 -23.91 -30.66 -2.41
N LYS A 209 -23.83 -29.78 -1.41
CA LYS A 209 -24.69 -28.61 -1.31
C LYS A 209 -23.99 -27.43 -1.96
N ILE A 210 -24.64 -26.83 -2.95
CA ILE A 210 -24.14 -25.61 -3.60
C ILE A 210 -24.57 -24.43 -2.73
N GLN A 211 -23.61 -23.71 -2.16
CA GLN A 211 -23.87 -22.39 -1.60
C GLN A 211 -23.92 -21.39 -2.76
N ILE A 212 -25.12 -20.93 -3.07
CA ILE A 212 -25.36 -20.01 -4.17
C ILE A 212 -24.82 -18.63 -3.78
N GLY A 213 -23.94 -18.07 -4.60
CA GLY A 213 -23.46 -16.70 -4.44
C GLY A 213 -24.49 -15.66 -4.89
N PRO A 214 -24.37 -14.40 -4.47
CA PRO A 214 -25.33 -13.35 -4.82
C PRO A 214 -25.49 -13.14 -6.32
N TYR A 215 -24.41 -13.20 -7.12
CA TYR A 215 -24.51 -13.00 -8.57
C TYR A 215 -25.21 -14.18 -9.26
N ASP A 216 -24.92 -15.41 -8.85
CA ASP A 216 -25.59 -16.59 -9.39
C ASP A 216 -27.07 -16.66 -9.00
N ALA A 217 -27.44 -16.19 -7.79
CA ALA A 217 -28.83 -16.10 -7.38
C ALA A 217 -29.62 -15.17 -8.33
N ASP A 218 -29.09 -13.97 -8.58
CA ASP A 218 -29.71 -13.00 -9.49
C ASP A 218 -29.80 -13.54 -10.93
N LYS A 219 -28.73 -14.17 -11.43
CA LYS A 219 -28.71 -14.82 -12.76
C LYS A 219 -29.73 -15.95 -12.86
N GLN A 220 -29.91 -16.76 -11.81
CA GLN A 220 -30.93 -17.82 -11.79
C GLN A 220 -32.36 -17.26 -11.80
N ILE A 221 -32.62 -16.16 -11.10
CA ILE A 221 -33.92 -15.47 -11.14
C ILE A 221 -34.19 -14.95 -12.55
N GLN A 222 -33.22 -14.26 -13.16
CA GLN A 222 -33.34 -13.77 -14.54
C GLN A 222 -33.54 -14.93 -15.53
N LEU A 223 -32.85 -16.05 -15.34
CA LEU A 223 -32.99 -17.21 -16.21
C LEU A 223 -34.40 -17.80 -16.13
N ALA A 224 -34.93 -17.97 -14.91
CA ALA A 224 -36.27 -18.49 -14.71
C ALA A 224 -37.34 -17.56 -15.31
N GLU A 225 -37.15 -16.24 -15.22
CA GLU A 225 -38.04 -15.27 -15.85
C GLU A 225 -38.00 -15.35 -17.38
N ILE A 226 -36.80 -15.42 -17.97
CA ILE A 226 -36.62 -15.58 -19.42
C ILE A 226 -37.23 -16.91 -19.91
N GLU A 227 -37.01 -18.01 -19.19
CA GLU A 227 -37.57 -19.31 -19.54
C GLU A 227 -39.11 -19.29 -19.47
N ARG A 228 -39.68 -18.64 -18.45
CA ARG A 228 -41.13 -18.43 -18.34
C ARG A 228 -41.68 -17.60 -19.50
N GLU A 229 -41.01 -16.53 -19.89
CA GLU A 229 -41.43 -15.71 -21.03
C GLU A 229 -41.38 -16.49 -22.35
N ILE A 230 -40.37 -17.34 -22.52
CA ILE A 230 -40.25 -18.22 -23.70
C ILE A 230 -41.37 -19.27 -23.71
N GLU A 231 -41.73 -19.86 -22.57
CA GLU A 231 -42.84 -20.81 -22.44
C GLU A 231 -44.21 -20.18 -22.73
N GLN A 232 -44.37 -18.88 -22.47
CA GLN A 232 -45.60 -18.13 -22.70
C GLN A 232 -45.78 -17.65 -24.16
N ILE A 233 -44.88 -18.02 -25.08
CA ILE A 233 -44.99 -17.66 -26.50
C ILE A 233 -46.10 -18.49 -27.15
N GLU A 234 -47.23 -17.85 -27.45
CA GLU A 234 -48.41 -18.50 -28.05
C GLU A 234 -48.21 -18.95 -29.51
N ASP A 235 -47.43 -18.20 -30.32
CA ASP A 235 -47.12 -18.53 -31.72
C ASP A 235 -45.60 -18.61 -31.97
N PRO A 236 -44.99 -19.80 -31.82
CA PRO A 236 -43.57 -20.02 -32.11
C PRO A 236 -43.18 -19.79 -33.58
N GLY A 237 -44.16 -19.68 -34.49
CA GLY A 237 -43.96 -19.40 -35.91
C GLY A 237 -43.72 -17.92 -36.23
N ARG A 238 -44.01 -17.01 -35.29
CA ARG A 238 -43.87 -15.56 -35.44
C ARG A 238 -43.38 -14.91 -34.15
N LEU A 239 -42.07 -14.88 -33.99
CA LEU A 239 -41.44 -14.21 -32.85
C LEU A 239 -41.36 -12.70 -33.06
N THR A 240 -41.63 -11.94 -32.00
CA THR A 240 -41.31 -10.50 -31.97
C THR A 240 -39.81 -10.30 -31.79
N LEU A 241 -39.31 -9.09 -32.09
CA LEU A 241 -37.89 -8.78 -31.90
C LEU A 241 -37.45 -8.94 -30.44
N SER A 242 -38.30 -8.57 -29.47
CA SER A 242 -38.01 -8.77 -28.04
C SER A 242 -37.94 -10.25 -27.66
N GLN A 243 -38.81 -11.09 -28.23
CA GLN A 243 -38.77 -12.54 -28.01
C GLN A 243 -37.53 -13.19 -28.62
N VAL A 244 -37.03 -12.68 -29.75
CA VAL A 244 -35.75 -13.12 -30.33
C VAL A 244 -34.58 -12.83 -29.37
N ASP A 245 -34.56 -11.66 -28.72
CA ASP A 245 -33.49 -11.29 -27.77
C ASP A 245 -33.45 -12.21 -26.54
N LEU A 246 -34.59 -12.76 -26.11
CA LEU A 246 -34.66 -13.69 -24.98
C LEU A 246 -33.76 -14.93 -25.18
N TYR A 247 -33.68 -15.45 -26.41
CA TYR A 247 -32.85 -16.61 -26.71
C TYR A 247 -31.35 -16.29 -26.58
N THR A 248 -30.93 -15.10 -27.02
CA THR A 248 -29.54 -14.65 -26.86
C THR A 248 -29.21 -14.40 -25.39
N LYS A 249 -30.10 -13.74 -24.64
CA LYS A 249 -29.93 -13.52 -23.18
C LYS A 249 -29.85 -14.84 -22.41
N ARG A 250 -30.71 -15.81 -22.73
CA ARG A 250 -30.67 -17.16 -22.16
C ARG A 250 -29.31 -17.80 -22.36
N ALA A 251 -28.77 -17.77 -23.58
CA ALA A 251 -27.47 -18.34 -23.89
C ALA A 251 -26.32 -17.65 -23.12
N ILE A 252 -26.37 -16.32 -22.96
CA ILE A 252 -25.41 -15.56 -22.15
C ILE A 252 -25.44 -16.01 -20.68
N ILE A 253 -26.63 -16.12 -20.07
CA ILE A 253 -26.74 -16.53 -18.65
C ILE A 253 -26.28 -17.98 -18.46
N TYR A 254 -26.57 -18.90 -19.40
CA TYR A 254 -26.07 -20.26 -19.34
C TYR A 254 -24.53 -20.31 -19.32
N LYS A 255 -23.88 -19.47 -20.11
CA LYS A 255 -22.43 -19.27 -20.13
C LYS A 255 -21.92 -18.71 -18.79
N GLU A 256 -22.55 -17.66 -18.27
CA GLU A 256 -22.11 -16.97 -17.04
C GLU A 256 -22.32 -17.78 -15.77
N LEU A 257 -23.30 -18.70 -15.76
CA LEU A 257 -23.51 -19.71 -14.72
C LEU A 257 -22.58 -20.92 -14.85
N GLU A 258 -21.65 -20.90 -15.81
CA GLU A 258 -20.68 -21.96 -16.09
C GLU A 258 -21.32 -23.36 -16.22
N ARG A 259 -22.44 -23.41 -16.94
CA ARG A 259 -23.10 -24.67 -17.32
C ARG A 259 -22.19 -25.48 -18.25
N ASP A 260 -22.52 -26.76 -18.41
CA ASP A 260 -21.79 -27.67 -19.29
C ASP A 260 -21.60 -27.10 -20.72
N ALA A 261 -20.41 -27.30 -21.29
CA ALA A 261 -20.02 -26.73 -22.59
C ALA A 261 -21.01 -27.10 -23.71
N ALA A 262 -21.50 -28.34 -23.75
CA ALA A 262 -22.46 -28.78 -24.75
C ALA A 262 -23.82 -28.07 -24.58
N ALA A 263 -24.22 -27.78 -23.34
CA ALA A 263 -25.43 -27.00 -23.07
C ALA A 263 -25.27 -25.55 -23.53
N VAL A 264 -24.12 -24.92 -23.27
CA VAL A 264 -23.82 -23.55 -23.70
C VAL A 264 -23.82 -23.45 -25.23
N GLU A 265 -23.09 -24.34 -25.92
CA GLU A 265 -23.08 -24.41 -27.39
C GLU A 265 -24.48 -24.62 -27.98
N HIS A 266 -25.26 -25.53 -27.38
CA HIS A 266 -26.61 -25.80 -27.82
C HIS A 266 -27.49 -24.55 -27.73
N GLN A 267 -27.45 -23.82 -26.62
CA GLN A 267 -28.25 -22.61 -26.43
C GLN A 267 -27.85 -21.50 -27.41
N PHE A 268 -26.56 -21.27 -27.63
CA PHE A 268 -26.11 -20.32 -28.64
C PHE A 268 -26.49 -20.75 -30.08
N SER A 269 -26.44 -22.04 -30.39
CA SER A 269 -26.87 -22.55 -31.70
C SER A 269 -28.36 -22.28 -31.97
N ILE A 270 -29.19 -22.33 -30.92
CA ILE A 270 -30.61 -21.96 -31.00
C ILE A 270 -30.71 -20.45 -31.19
N ALA A 271 -30.03 -19.64 -30.37
CA ALA A 271 -30.07 -18.19 -30.44
C ALA A 271 -29.69 -17.66 -31.84
N VAL A 272 -28.60 -18.17 -32.43
CA VAL A 272 -28.17 -17.77 -33.78
C VAL A 272 -29.19 -18.16 -34.85
N ARG A 273 -29.76 -19.38 -34.80
CA ARG A 273 -30.78 -19.83 -35.76
C ARG A 273 -32.07 -19.02 -35.66
N VAL A 274 -32.50 -18.72 -34.43
CA VAL A 274 -33.69 -17.90 -34.16
C VAL A 274 -33.47 -16.48 -34.66
N ALA A 275 -32.34 -15.86 -34.33
CA ALA A 275 -32.00 -14.51 -34.78
C ALA A 275 -31.88 -14.42 -36.30
N LYS A 276 -31.30 -15.42 -36.97
CA LYS A 276 -31.21 -15.46 -38.45
C LYS A 276 -32.58 -15.57 -39.13
N LYS A 277 -33.51 -16.32 -38.54
CA LYS A 277 -34.81 -16.62 -39.16
C LYS A 277 -35.89 -15.58 -38.87
N PHE A 278 -35.92 -15.04 -37.66
CA PHE A 278 -36.99 -14.19 -37.16
C PHE A 278 -36.52 -12.80 -36.70
N GLY A 279 -35.21 -12.60 -36.51
CA GLY A 279 -34.62 -11.34 -36.06
C GLY A 279 -34.16 -10.43 -37.18
N THR A 280 -33.56 -9.31 -36.79
CA THR A 280 -32.89 -8.37 -37.70
C THR A 280 -31.44 -8.80 -38.00
N HIS A 281 -30.82 -8.22 -39.04
CA HIS A 281 -29.38 -8.41 -39.31
C HIS A 281 -28.51 -8.05 -38.09
N ARG A 282 -28.88 -7.02 -37.31
CA ARG A 282 -28.17 -6.65 -36.07
C ARG A 282 -28.29 -7.73 -34.99
N GLN A 283 -29.49 -8.26 -34.75
CA GLN A 283 -29.68 -9.34 -33.76
C GLN A 283 -28.97 -10.63 -34.17
N HIS A 284 -28.94 -10.94 -35.47
CA HIS A 284 -28.17 -12.07 -35.99
C HIS A 284 -26.67 -11.88 -35.77
N PHE A 285 -26.13 -10.68 -36.04
CA PHE A 285 -24.74 -10.35 -35.73
C PHE A 285 -24.46 -10.43 -34.22
N ASP A 286 -25.32 -9.89 -33.37
CA ASP A 286 -25.10 -9.87 -31.91
C ASP A 286 -25.09 -11.29 -31.31
N ALA A 287 -25.95 -12.20 -31.80
CA ALA A 287 -25.92 -13.61 -31.42
C ALA A 287 -24.62 -14.31 -31.86
N LEU A 288 -24.17 -14.05 -33.10
CA LEU A 288 -22.90 -14.57 -33.62
C LEU A 288 -21.69 -14.02 -32.85
N TYR A 289 -21.68 -12.72 -32.52
CA TYR A 289 -20.66 -12.08 -31.71
C TYR A 289 -20.54 -12.74 -30.33
N GLN A 290 -21.68 -12.94 -29.64
CA GLN A 290 -21.68 -13.56 -28.32
C GLN A 290 -21.23 -15.02 -28.34
N LEU A 291 -21.60 -15.78 -29.37
CA LEU A 291 -21.11 -17.14 -29.58
C LEU A 291 -19.60 -17.13 -29.86
N THR A 292 -19.10 -16.24 -30.73
CA THR A 292 -17.67 -16.13 -31.04
C THR A 292 -16.87 -15.79 -29.78
N TRP A 293 -17.38 -14.87 -28.96
CA TRP A 293 -16.78 -14.53 -27.67
C TRP A 293 -16.79 -15.71 -26.69
N ALA A 294 -17.89 -16.46 -26.61
CA ALA A 294 -17.98 -17.67 -25.79
C ALA A 294 -17.03 -18.79 -26.25
N ALA A 295 -16.88 -18.96 -27.57
CA ALA A 295 -16.01 -19.96 -28.19
C ALA A 295 -14.54 -19.78 -27.78
N TYR A 296 -14.08 -18.53 -27.72
CA TYR A 296 -12.72 -18.21 -27.29
C TYR A 296 -12.53 -18.33 -25.77
N TRP A 297 -13.40 -17.69 -24.98
CA TRP A 297 -13.16 -17.50 -23.54
C TRP A 297 -13.71 -18.60 -22.63
N TRP A 298 -14.80 -19.29 -22.98
CA TRP A 298 -15.41 -20.34 -22.15
C TRP A 298 -15.24 -21.74 -22.72
N LEU A 299 -15.40 -21.89 -24.04
CA LEU A 299 -15.36 -23.20 -24.69
C LEU A 299 -13.93 -23.60 -25.11
N GLU A 300 -13.03 -22.60 -25.23
CA GLU A 300 -11.64 -22.77 -25.68
C GLU A 300 -11.53 -23.56 -27.00
N ASN A 301 -12.48 -23.37 -27.92
CA ASN A 301 -12.58 -24.10 -29.18
C ASN A 301 -12.19 -23.21 -30.37
N ALA A 302 -10.99 -23.42 -30.91
CA ALA A 302 -10.43 -22.62 -32.00
C ALA A 302 -11.22 -22.77 -33.31
N ASP A 303 -11.64 -23.99 -33.67
CA ASP A 303 -12.38 -24.24 -34.92
C ASP A 303 -13.74 -23.52 -34.89
N VAL A 304 -14.45 -23.61 -33.76
CA VAL A 304 -15.73 -22.92 -33.57
C VAL A 304 -15.54 -21.41 -33.55
N PHE A 305 -14.47 -20.92 -32.92
CA PHE A 305 -14.14 -19.49 -32.91
C PHE A 305 -13.91 -18.94 -34.33
N GLU A 306 -13.10 -19.61 -35.15
CA GLU A 306 -12.83 -19.17 -36.53
C GLU A 306 -14.08 -19.20 -37.41
N GLU A 307 -14.82 -20.32 -37.38
CA GLU A 307 -16.04 -20.48 -38.17
C GLU A 307 -17.10 -19.43 -37.79
N THR A 308 -17.25 -19.14 -36.50
CA THR A 308 -18.24 -18.15 -36.02
C THR A 308 -17.79 -16.71 -36.25
N PHE A 309 -16.48 -16.43 -36.19
CA PHE A 309 -15.91 -15.14 -36.57
C PHE A 309 -16.16 -14.83 -38.05
N GLU A 310 -15.87 -15.75 -38.98
CA GLU A 310 -16.11 -15.54 -40.41
C GLU A 310 -17.59 -15.26 -40.71
N LYS A 311 -18.50 -15.99 -40.05
CA LYS A 311 -19.94 -15.75 -40.16
C LYS A 311 -20.33 -14.38 -39.62
N ALA A 312 -19.81 -13.98 -38.46
CA ALA A 312 -20.07 -12.67 -37.87
C ALA A 312 -19.54 -11.55 -38.78
N PHE A 313 -18.33 -11.71 -39.31
CA PHE A 313 -17.68 -10.78 -40.23
C PHE A 313 -18.47 -10.63 -41.54
N GLY A 314 -18.95 -11.74 -42.12
CA GLY A 314 -19.78 -11.70 -43.32
C GLY A 314 -21.08 -10.90 -43.12
N VAL A 315 -21.75 -11.05 -41.98
CA VAL A 315 -22.96 -10.27 -41.65
C VAL A 315 -22.63 -8.79 -41.40
N ALA A 316 -21.47 -8.49 -40.81
CA ALA A 316 -21.04 -7.11 -40.54
C ALA A 316 -20.77 -6.29 -41.82
N GLN A 317 -20.39 -6.94 -42.93
CA GLN A 317 -20.13 -6.25 -44.19
C GLN A 317 -21.37 -5.61 -44.83
N GLU A 318 -22.57 -6.02 -44.41
CA GLU A 318 -23.84 -5.52 -44.93
C GLU A 318 -24.31 -4.24 -44.21
N THR A 319 -23.55 -3.71 -43.24
CA THR A 319 -23.96 -2.55 -42.43
C THR A 319 -22.83 -1.53 -42.25
N ASP A 320 -23.22 -0.25 -42.26
CA ASP A 320 -22.34 0.88 -41.94
C ASP A 320 -22.44 1.29 -40.45
N ASN A 321 -23.10 0.47 -39.61
CA ASN A 321 -23.24 0.77 -38.19
C ASN A 321 -21.90 0.61 -37.46
N VAL A 322 -21.35 1.72 -36.96
CA VAL A 322 -20.06 1.74 -36.26
C VAL A 322 -19.99 0.82 -35.04
N GLU A 323 -21.08 0.62 -34.29
CA GLU A 323 -21.08 -0.26 -33.11
C GLU A 323 -20.96 -1.75 -33.48
N VAL A 324 -21.30 -2.12 -34.73
CA VAL A 324 -21.04 -3.46 -35.27
C VAL A 324 -19.54 -3.59 -35.53
N TRP A 325 -18.94 -2.58 -36.16
CA TRP A 325 -17.51 -2.60 -36.49
C TRP A 325 -16.59 -2.50 -35.25
N GLU A 326 -16.98 -1.80 -34.19
CA GLU A 326 -16.28 -1.83 -32.88
C GLU A 326 -16.20 -3.27 -32.32
N LYS A 327 -17.31 -4.02 -32.41
CA LYS A 327 -17.36 -5.44 -31.99
C LYS A 327 -16.51 -6.33 -32.90
N VAL A 328 -16.49 -6.05 -34.20
CA VAL A 328 -15.60 -6.74 -35.16
C VAL A 328 -14.13 -6.49 -34.80
N VAL A 329 -13.73 -5.26 -34.50
CA VAL A 329 -12.36 -4.93 -34.05
C VAL A 329 -12.02 -5.67 -32.76
N THR A 330 -12.94 -5.71 -31.81
CA THR A 330 -12.77 -6.48 -30.56
C THR A 330 -12.50 -7.97 -30.83
N LEU A 331 -13.26 -8.60 -31.73
CA LEU A 331 -13.02 -10.00 -32.11
C LEU A 331 -11.74 -10.16 -32.92
N PHE A 332 -11.42 -9.21 -33.80
CA PHE A 332 -10.21 -9.22 -34.61
C PHE A 332 -8.95 -9.15 -33.75
N ASN A 333 -8.97 -8.44 -32.62
CA ASN A 333 -7.88 -8.47 -31.65
C ASN A 333 -7.61 -9.89 -31.12
N LEU A 334 -8.65 -10.70 -30.91
CA LEU A 334 -8.50 -12.11 -30.51
C LEU A 334 -7.96 -12.97 -31.66
N VAL A 335 -8.35 -12.70 -32.91
CA VAL A 335 -7.79 -13.36 -34.10
C VAL A 335 -6.29 -13.08 -34.21
N VAL A 336 -5.87 -11.81 -34.11
CA VAL A 336 -4.44 -11.42 -34.14
C VAL A 336 -3.65 -12.09 -33.02
N THR A 337 -4.22 -12.13 -31.80
CA THR A 337 -3.58 -12.78 -30.65
C THR A 337 -3.43 -14.29 -30.89
N SER A 338 -4.48 -14.95 -31.38
CA SER A 338 -4.46 -16.38 -31.71
C SER A 338 -3.50 -16.73 -32.86
N HIS A 339 -3.35 -15.81 -33.83
CA HIS A 339 -2.39 -15.95 -34.92
C HIS A 339 -0.94 -15.83 -34.44
N ARG A 340 -0.65 -14.88 -33.54
CA ARG A 340 0.67 -14.76 -32.88
C ARG A 340 1.03 -16.02 -32.08
N ASP A 341 0.04 -16.67 -31.48
CA ASP A 341 0.20 -17.94 -30.75
C ASP A 341 0.27 -19.18 -31.68
N GLY A 342 0.19 -19.00 -33.00
CA GLY A 342 0.24 -20.09 -33.99
C GLY A 342 -1.00 -20.99 -34.03
N LYS A 343 -2.12 -20.54 -33.43
CA LYS A 343 -3.38 -21.30 -33.32
C LYS A 343 -4.44 -20.87 -34.32
N CYS A 344 -4.19 -19.82 -35.11
CA CYS A 344 -5.17 -19.28 -36.04
C CYS A 344 -4.79 -19.49 -37.51
N THR A 345 -5.75 -19.95 -38.31
CA THR A 345 -5.59 -20.22 -39.75
C THR A 345 -6.12 -19.10 -40.66
N LEU A 346 -6.80 -18.10 -40.10
CA LEU A 346 -7.38 -16.98 -40.83
C LEU A 346 -6.31 -16.03 -41.42
N ASP A 347 -6.62 -15.46 -42.60
CA ASP A 347 -5.77 -14.45 -43.25
C ASP A 347 -5.94 -13.08 -42.57
N VAL A 348 -5.08 -12.83 -41.57
CA VAL A 348 -5.05 -11.60 -40.79
C VAL A 348 -4.81 -10.36 -41.67
N VAL A 349 -4.00 -10.47 -42.72
CA VAL A 349 -3.62 -9.32 -43.57
C VAL A 349 -4.81 -8.87 -44.40
N SER A 350 -5.48 -9.82 -45.07
CA SER A 350 -6.68 -9.50 -45.86
C SER A 350 -7.81 -8.97 -44.98
N LEU A 351 -8.06 -9.61 -43.83
CA LEU A 351 -9.10 -9.17 -42.89
C LEU A 351 -8.84 -7.76 -42.35
N SER A 352 -7.59 -7.45 -41.97
CA SER A 352 -7.22 -6.11 -41.49
C SER A 352 -7.47 -5.04 -42.54
N ALA A 353 -7.10 -5.32 -43.80
CA ALA A 353 -7.31 -4.39 -44.91
C ALA A 353 -8.80 -4.07 -45.11
N THR A 354 -9.66 -5.09 -45.11
CA THR A 354 -11.11 -4.90 -45.26
C THR A 354 -11.73 -4.14 -44.09
N ILE A 355 -11.34 -4.45 -42.84
CA ILE A 355 -11.83 -3.74 -41.65
C ILE A 355 -11.43 -2.26 -41.72
N ARG A 356 -10.18 -1.96 -42.06
CA ARG A 356 -9.67 -0.59 -42.17
C ARG A 356 -10.36 0.19 -43.29
N GLU A 357 -10.59 -0.43 -44.45
CA GLU A 357 -11.31 0.20 -45.55
C GLU A 357 -12.72 0.64 -45.13
N ARG A 358 -13.46 -0.24 -44.45
CA ARG A 358 -14.81 0.04 -43.95
C ARG A 358 -14.83 1.12 -42.88
N LEU A 359 -13.94 1.03 -41.88
CA LEU A 359 -13.83 2.05 -40.83
C LEU A 359 -13.42 3.43 -41.39
N ASN A 360 -12.53 3.48 -42.39
CA ASN A 360 -12.16 4.74 -43.06
C ASN A 360 -13.34 5.37 -43.79
N SER A 361 -14.21 4.57 -44.42
CA SER A 361 -15.43 5.08 -45.05
C SER A 361 -16.34 5.75 -44.02
N ILE A 362 -16.55 5.12 -42.85
CA ILE A 362 -17.37 5.67 -41.76
C ILE A 362 -16.71 6.90 -41.11
N ALA A 363 -15.38 6.88 -40.95
CA ALA A 363 -14.61 7.97 -40.35
C ALA A 363 -14.62 9.27 -41.17
N ASN A 364 -14.88 9.18 -42.48
CA ASN A 364 -14.94 10.31 -43.40
C ASN A 364 -16.37 10.85 -43.60
N ASP A 365 -17.38 10.24 -42.98
CA ASP A 365 -18.75 10.74 -43.02
C ASP A 365 -18.90 11.97 -42.10
N ALA A 366 -19.00 13.15 -42.71
CA ALA A 366 -19.11 14.42 -42.00
C ALA A 366 -20.49 14.62 -41.33
N ASP A 367 -21.53 13.93 -41.79
CA ASP A 367 -22.90 14.08 -41.28
C ASP A 367 -23.12 13.27 -39.99
N MET A 368 -22.31 12.24 -39.75
CA MET A 368 -22.40 11.32 -38.60
C MET A 368 -21.24 11.51 -37.60
N ILE A 369 -21.07 12.73 -37.08
CA ILE A 369 -19.91 13.14 -36.24
C ILE A 369 -19.55 12.14 -35.13
N SER A 370 -20.52 11.65 -34.35
CA SER A 370 -20.23 10.69 -33.25
C SER A 370 -19.77 9.34 -33.77
N GLY A 371 -20.35 8.88 -34.89
CA GLY A 371 -19.97 7.61 -35.53
C GLY A 371 -18.62 7.70 -36.21
N ALA A 372 -18.32 8.83 -36.86
CA ALA A 372 -17.02 9.10 -37.45
C ALA A 372 -15.90 9.09 -36.40
N LEU A 373 -16.14 9.69 -35.22
CA LEU A 373 -15.17 9.66 -34.11
C LEU A 373 -15.00 8.25 -33.54
N GLN A 374 -16.07 7.47 -33.36
CA GLN A 374 -15.97 6.07 -32.93
C GLN A 374 -15.17 5.20 -33.94
N ALA A 375 -15.37 5.43 -35.24
CA ALA A 375 -14.60 4.74 -36.27
C ALA A 375 -13.10 5.13 -36.23
N LYS A 376 -12.79 6.41 -36.00
CA LYS A 376 -11.41 6.89 -35.78
C LYS A 376 -10.78 6.27 -34.53
N THR A 377 -11.55 6.12 -33.44
CA THR A 377 -11.08 5.42 -32.23
C THR A 377 -10.76 3.97 -32.54
N SER A 378 -11.63 3.27 -33.27
CA SER A 378 -11.41 1.89 -33.68
C SER A 378 -10.16 1.73 -34.57
N LEU A 379 -9.93 2.66 -35.50
CA LEU A 379 -8.71 2.71 -36.31
C LEU A 379 -7.46 2.92 -35.46
N ALA A 380 -7.49 3.86 -34.51
CA ALA A 380 -6.38 4.11 -33.59
C ALA A 380 -6.08 2.86 -32.73
N LEU A 381 -7.10 2.10 -32.29
CA LEU A 381 -6.89 0.84 -31.58
C LEU A 381 -6.25 -0.25 -32.46
N LEU A 382 -6.58 -0.31 -33.76
CA LEU A 382 -5.90 -1.19 -34.71
C LEU A 382 -4.46 -0.76 -34.96
N ASP A 383 -4.16 0.54 -34.96
CA ASP A 383 -2.80 1.07 -35.05
C ASP A 383 -2.00 0.73 -33.79
N LEU A 384 -2.61 0.81 -32.61
CA LEU A 384 -2.00 0.38 -31.36
C LEU A 384 -1.64 -1.10 -31.38
N LEU A 385 -2.52 -1.96 -31.92
CA LEU A 385 -2.29 -3.40 -32.03
C LEU A 385 -1.14 -3.75 -33.00
N ALA A 386 -0.99 -2.94 -34.05
CA ALA A 386 0.01 -3.12 -35.11
C ALA A 386 1.34 -2.41 -34.82
N ALA A 387 1.42 -1.58 -33.78
CA ALA A 387 2.62 -0.80 -33.47
C ALA A 387 3.80 -1.72 -33.12
N GLU A 388 4.96 -1.44 -33.72
CA GLU A 388 6.21 -2.19 -33.53
C GLU A 388 7.20 -1.46 -32.62
N ASN A 389 7.02 -0.14 -32.42
CA ASN A 389 7.89 0.69 -31.62
C ASN A 389 7.12 1.69 -30.74
N GLU A 390 7.81 2.23 -29.74
CA GLU A 390 7.25 3.16 -28.75
C GLU A 390 6.77 4.48 -29.37
N GLU A 391 7.43 4.97 -30.43
CA GLU A 391 7.05 6.22 -31.09
C GLU A 391 5.66 6.10 -31.77
N GLN A 392 5.39 4.97 -32.42
CA GLN A 392 4.08 4.66 -33.00
C GLN A 392 3.00 4.57 -31.92
N VAL A 393 3.30 3.91 -30.80
CA VAL A 393 2.40 3.83 -29.64
C VAL A 393 2.08 5.23 -29.09
N ASN A 394 3.10 6.06 -28.87
CA ASN A 394 2.95 7.43 -28.38
C ASN A 394 2.13 8.31 -29.33
N ASN A 395 2.32 8.18 -30.65
CA ASN A 395 1.54 8.89 -31.65
C ASN A 395 0.06 8.47 -31.66
N THR A 396 -0.21 7.18 -31.44
CA THR A 396 -1.58 6.66 -31.32
C THR A 396 -2.28 7.23 -30.08
N PHE A 397 -1.61 7.31 -28.92
CA PHE A 397 -2.18 7.93 -27.72
C PHE A 397 -2.46 9.42 -27.90
N ARG A 398 -1.57 10.17 -28.55
CA ARG A 398 -1.83 11.57 -28.94
C ARG A 398 -3.06 11.68 -29.84
N THR A 399 -3.19 10.78 -30.81
CA THR A 399 -4.36 10.73 -31.71
C THR A 399 -5.65 10.49 -30.93
N LEU A 400 -5.68 9.50 -30.04
CA LEU A 400 -6.81 9.26 -29.13
C LEU A 400 -7.14 10.50 -28.27
N GLY A 401 -6.13 11.25 -27.84
CA GLY A 401 -6.30 12.51 -27.12
C GLY A 401 -7.00 13.60 -27.94
N THR A 402 -6.70 13.71 -29.23
CA THR A 402 -7.39 14.65 -30.14
C THR A 402 -8.83 14.22 -30.46
N ILE A 403 -9.07 12.91 -30.54
CA ILE A 403 -10.42 12.35 -30.71
C ILE A 403 -11.25 12.67 -29.46
N ALA A 404 -10.67 12.51 -28.28
CA ALA A 404 -11.30 12.84 -27.01
C ALA A 404 -11.73 14.31 -26.92
N ASP A 405 -10.89 15.27 -27.34
CA ASP A 405 -11.26 16.71 -27.41
C ASP A 405 -12.50 16.95 -28.26
N SER A 406 -12.51 16.32 -29.43
CA SER A 406 -13.61 16.46 -30.39
C SER A 406 -14.88 15.79 -29.86
N ALA A 407 -14.73 14.71 -29.09
CA ALA A 407 -15.82 13.93 -28.53
C ALA A 407 -16.37 14.49 -27.21
N HIS A 408 -15.60 15.31 -26.47
CA HIS A 408 -15.90 15.76 -25.09
C HIS A 408 -17.26 16.47 -24.92
N LYS A 409 -17.91 16.97 -25.98
CA LYS A 409 -19.28 17.54 -25.92
C LYS A 409 -20.37 16.73 -26.64
N LEU A 410 -20.02 15.60 -27.23
CA LEU A 410 -20.96 14.76 -27.97
C LEU A 410 -21.55 13.65 -27.09
N ILE A 411 -22.88 13.66 -26.92
CA ILE A 411 -23.64 12.64 -26.16
C ILE A 411 -23.56 11.27 -26.86
N GLY A 412 -23.53 11.25 -28.20
CA GLY A 412 -23.50 10.02 -28.98
C GLY A 412 -22.15 9.28 -28.99
N TYR A 413 -21.12 9.78 -28.31
CA TYR A 413 -19.81 9.13 -28.22
C TYR A 413 -19.62 8.39 -26.89
N PRO A 414 -19.29 7.08 -26.88
CA PRO A 414 -19.24 6.24 -25.69
C PRO A 414 -17.94 6.43 -24.90
N MET A 415 -17.74 7.63 -24.35
CA MET A 415 -16.51 8.01 -23.63
C MET A 415 -16.17 7.04 -22.49
N ALA A 416 -17.17 6.62 -21.70
CA ALA A 416 -16.96 5.68 -20.59
C ALA A 416 -16.35 4.34 -21.04
N ARG A 417 -16.71 3.84 -22.23
CA ARG A 417 -16.12 2.60 -22.78
C ARG A 417 -14.64 2.79 -23.12
N LEU A 418 -14.29 3.93 -23.73
CA LEU A 418 -12.90 4.25 -24.05
C LEU A 418 -12.05 4.35 -22.77
N VAL A 419 -12.54 5.03 -21.74
CA VAL A 419 -11.83 5.14 -20.46
C VAL A 419 -11.60 3.77 -19.84
N ASN A 420 -12.64 2.94 -19.73
CA ASN A 420 -12.52 1.59 -19.16
C ASN A 420 -11.56 0.69 -19.96
N LEU A 421 -11.50 0.86 -21.28
CA LEU A 421 -10.54 0.14 -22.13
C LEU A 421 -9.12 0.59 -21.84
N LEU A 422 -8.86 1.90 -21.81
CA LEU A 422 -7.53 2.43 -21.56
C LEU A 422 -7.06 2.09 -20.14
N GLU A 423 -7.92 2.17 -19.12
CA GLU A 423 -7.58 1.71 -17.75
C GLU A 423 -7.06 0.26 -17.72
N ALA A 424 -7.66 -0.64 -18.51
CA ALA A 424 -7.19 -2.02 -18.60
C ALA A 424 -5.80 -2.15 -19.28
N LEU A 425 -5.39 -1.14 -20.02
CA LEU A 425 -4.09 -1.04 -20.71
C LEU A 425 -3.00 -0.35 -19.87
N ASP A 426 -3.33 0.25 -18.71
CA ASP A 426 -2.38 0.94 -17.81
C ASP A 426 -1.27 0.00 -17.32
N VAL A 427 -1.59 -1.29 -17.18
CA VAL A 427 -0.61 -2.34 -16.84
C VAL A 427 0.54 -2.36 -17.85
N ALA A 428 0.24 -2.21 -19.15
CA ALA A 428 1.22 -2.33 -20.23
C ALA A 428 1.87 -1.00 -20.63
N PHE A 429 1.09 0.10 -20.66
CA PHE A 429 1.54 1.38 -21.21
C PHE A 429 1.64 2.50 -20.17
N GLY A 430 1.37 2.21 -18.89
CA GLY A 430 1.32 3.22 -17.84
C GLY A 430 2.55 4.11 -17.77
N ASP A 431 3.74 3.58 -18.06
CA ASP A 431 5.02 4.29 -17.92
C ASP A 431 5.28 5.28 -19.07
N LEU A 432 4.46 5.25 -20.12
CA LEU A 432 4.58 6.15 -21.27
C LEU A 432 3.92 7.49 -20.98
N LYS A 433 4.68 8.59 -21.14
CA LYS A 433 4.17 9.94 -20.87
C LYS A 433 2.94 10.30 -21.71
N ALA A 434 2.92 9.91 -22.99
CA ALA A 434 1.77 10.17 -23.86
C ALA A 434 0.49 9.43 -23.42
N TYR A 435 0.64 8.26 -22.79
CA TYR A 435 -0.48 7.51 -22.24
C TYR A 435 -0.99 8.17 -20.95
N GLU A 436 -0.07 8.60 -20.07
CA GLU A 436 -0.41 9.32 -18.84
C GLU A 436 -1.21 10.60 -19.15
N ASP A 437 -0.69 11.42 -20.07
CA ASP A 437 -1.34 12.67 -20.48
C ASP A 437 -2.74 12.43 -21.08
N LEU A 438 -2.92 11.33 -21.84
CA LEU A 438 -4.21 10.92 -22.37
C LEU A 438 -5.18 10.54 -21.25
N MET A 439 -4.73 9.74 -20.28
CA MET A 439 -5.57 9.25 -19.19
C MET A 439 -6.00 10.36 -18.24
N ASP A 440 -5.09 11.24 -17.84
CA ASP A 440 -5.40 12.38 -16.96
C ASP A 440 -6.48 13.27 -17.59
N LYS A 441 -6.29 13.59 -18.87
CA LYS A 441 -7.26 14.34 -19.66
C LYS A 441 -8.63 13.65 -19.74
N LEU A 442 -8.66 12.36 -20.07
CA LEU A 442 -9.90 11.61 -20.19
C LEU A 442 -10.66 11.50 -18.87
N ILE A 443 -9.95 11.36 -17.76
CA ILE A 443 -10.54 11.34 -16.42
C ILE A 443 -11.11 12.72 -16.07
N ASP A 444 -10.43 13.80 -16.45
CA ASP A 444 -10.94 15.16 -16.29
C ASP A 444 -12.20 15.41 -17.13
N ASP A 445 -12.18 15.03 -18.40
CA ASP A 445 -13.33 15.14 -19.31
C ASP A 445 -14.52 14.27 -18.86
N ALA A 446 -14.25 13.05 -18.38
CA ALA A 446 -15.28 12.18 -17.82
C ALA A 446 -15.88 12.77 -16.54
N GLY A 447 -15.05 13.36 -15.66
CA GLY A 447 -15.51 14.01 -14.44
C GLY A 447 -16.34 15.28 -14.66
N ALA A 448 -16.28 15.90 -15.85
CA ALA A 448 -17.18 16.98 -16.23
C ALA A 448 -18.59 16.48 -16.66
N ARG A 449 -18.71 15.19 -17.02
CA ARG A 449 -19.95 14.55 -17.47
C ARG A 449 -20.58 13.64 -16.40
N GLU A 450 -19.76 13.06 -15.53
CA GLU A 450 -20.11 12.10 -14.48
C GLU A 450 -19.90 12.72 -13.09
N ASN A 451 -20.50 12.12 -12.05
CA ASN A 451 -20.37 12.59 -10.68
C ASN A 451 -18.89 12.54 -10.21
N SER A 452 -18.46 13.50 -9.39
CA SER A 452 -17.07 13.64 -8.91
C SER A 452 -16.52 12.38 -8.22
N ARG A 453 -17.40 11.53 -7.68
CA ARG A 453 -17.07 10.23 -7.10
C ARG A 453 -16.46 9.25 -8.10
N ILE A 454 -16.96 9.20 -9.35
CA ILE A 454 -16.45 8.26 -10.36
C ILE A 454 -15.04 8.65 -10.79
N LYS A 455 -14.80 9.96 -10.97
CA LYS A 455 -13.45 10.50 -11.23
C LYS A 455 -12.46 10.06 -10.13
N ALA A 456 -12.88 10.13 -8.88
CA ALA A 456 -12.04 9.76 -7.76
C ALA A 456 -11.79 8.24 -7.63
N ASP A 457 -12.80 7.40 -7.91
CA ASP A 457 -12.62 5.94 -7.94
C ASP A 457 -11.57 5.52 -8.99
N LYS A 458 -11.57 6.18 -10.15
CA LYS A 458 -10.56 5.94 -11.21
C LYS A 458 -9.15 6.27 -10.74
N TYR A 459 -8.96 7.41 -10.08
CA TYR A 459 -7.67 7.76 -9.49
C TYR A 459 -7.25 6.80 -8.37
N LEU A 460 -8.18 6.32 -7.54
CA LEU A 460 -7.90 5.32 -6.50
C LEU A 460 -7.34 4.02 -7.11
N ARG A 461 -7.99 3.50 -8.17
CA ARG A 461 -7.54 2.29 -8.87
C ARG A 461 -6.18 2.48 -9.55
N ARG A 462 -5.95 3.62 -10.21
CA ARG A 462 -4.64 3.94 -10.82
C ARG A 462 -3.53 4.07 -9.78
N GLY A 463 -3.84 4.66 -8.61
CA GLY A 463 -2.90 4.74 -7.49
C GLY A 463 -2.52 3.35 -6.96
N ALA A 464 -3.51 2.45 -6.81
CA ALA A 464 -3.26 1.07 -6.40
C ALA A 464 -2.37 0.32 -7.40
N LEU A 465 -2.65 0.43 -8.70
CA LEU A 465 -1.81 -0.19 -9.73
C LEU A 465 -0.37 0.37 -9.75
N SER A 466 -0.22 1.69 -9.55
CA SER A 466 1.10 2.33 -9.48
C SER A 466 1.88 1.83 -8.25
N SER A 467 1.21 1.64 -7.12
CA SER A 467 1.78 1.05 -5.91
C SER A 467 2.23 -0.40 -6.13
N ASP A 468 1.45 -1.21 -6.86
CA ASP A 468 1.82 -2.59 -7.22
C ASP A 468 3.08 -2.63 -8.10
N LYS A 469 3.24 -1.64 -8.99
CA LYS A 469 4.44 -1.42 -9.80
C LYS A 469 5.63 -0.83 -9.02
N LYS A 470 5.45 -0.50 -7.74
CA LYS A 470 6.42 0.21 -6.89
C LYS A 470 6.76 1.64 -7.33
N ASP A 471 5.91 2.24 -8.17
CA ASP A 471 5.96 3.67 -8.50
C ASP A 471 5.15 4.45 -7.46
N TYR A 472 5.74 4.62 -6.28
CA TYR A 472 5.03 5.20 -5.14
C TYR A 472 4.80 6.71 -5.28
N TYR A 473 5.64 7.46 -6.00
CA TYR A 473 5.41 8.89 -6.21
C TYR A 473 4.19 9.16 -7.08
N ARG A 474 4.02 8.37 -8.16
CA ARG A 474 2.78 8.39 -8.95
C ARG A 474 1.59 7.93 -8.12
N ALA A 475 1.75 6.89 -7.31
CA ALA A 475 0.69 6.44 -6.40
C ALA A 475 0.25 7.56 -5.44
N ILE A 476 1.19 8.30 -4.84
CA ILE A 476 0.92 9.46 -3.97
C ILE A 476 0.09 10.52 -4.70
N LYS A 477 0.46 10.87 -5.95
CA LYS A 477 -0.30 11.84 -6.76
C LYS A 477 -1.73 11.35 -7.03
N CYS A 478 -1.89 10.12 -7.50
CA CYS A 478 -3.20 9.53 -7.80
C CYS A 478 -4.08 9.40 -6.54
N PHE A 479 -3.54 8.89 -5.43
CA PHE A 479 -4.30 8.80 -4.18
C PHE A 479 -4.71 10.18 -3.68
N GLY A 480 -3.81 11.18 -3.74
CA GLY A 480 -4.14 12.57 -3.40
C GLY A 480 -5.31 13.12 -4.21
N LEU A 481 -5.32 12.91 -5.53
CA LEU A 481 -6.42 13.34 -6.40
C LEU A 481 -7.73 12.60 -6.11
N SER A 482 -7.66 11.34 -5.68
CA SER A 482 -8.85 10.57 -5.31
C SER A 482 -9.55 11.11 -4.05
N LEU A 483 -8.80 11.61 -3.05
CA LEU A 483 -9.38 12.05 -1.77
C LEU A 483 -10.47 13.12 -1.94
N TYR A 484 -10.33 14.00 -2.94
CA TYR A 484 -11.24 15.12 -3.16
C TYR A 484 -12.66 14.68 -3.52
N GLY A 485 -12.81 13.71 -4.43
CA GLY A 485 -14.13 13.21 -4.83
C GLY A 485 -14.70 12.18 -3.85
N LEU A 486 -13.86 11.59 -3.00
CA LEU A 486 -14.27 10.63 -1.96
C LEU A 486 -14.63 11.28 -0.63
N TYR A 487 -14.38 12.58 -0.44
CA TYR A 487 -14.69 13.30 0.80
C TYR A 487 -16.21 13.56 0.98
N ASN A 488 -16.98 12.48 1.12
CA ASN A 488 -18.41 12.48 1.35
C ASN A 488 -18.81 11.25 2.21
N SER A 489 -20.01 11.28 2.81
CA SER A 489 -20.46 10.23 3.73
C SER A 489 -20.68 8.86 3.08
N GLU A 490 -20.92 8.82 1.77
CA GLU A 490 -21.24 7.61 1.02
C GLU A 490 -20.00 6.83 0.54
N SER A 491 -18.81 7.44 0.64
CA SER A 491 -17.55 6.90 0.09
C SER A 491 -16.49 6.67 1.16
N LYS A 492 -16.89 6.48 2.43
CA LYS A 492 -15.95 6.33 3.55
C LYS A 492 -15.02 5.13 3.41
N THR A 493 -15.49 4.03 2.81
CA THR A 493 -14.69 2.82 2.62
C THR A 493 -13.56 3.08 1.62
N GLU A 494 -13.89 3.74 0.52
CA GLU A 494 -12.95 4.14 -0.53
C GLU A 494 -12.00 5.23 0.00
N MET A 495 -12.50 6.18 0.80
CA MET A 495 -11.66 7.20 1.45
C MET A 495 -10.66 6.58 2.43
N PHE A 496 -11.08 5.60 3.24
CA PHE A 496 -10.18 4.84 4.10
C PHE A 496 -9.10 4.12 3.28
N ALA A 497 -9.50 3.42 2.20
CA ALA A 497 -8.56 2.71 1.34
C ALA A 497 -7.54 3.68 0.71
N ALA A 498 -7.99 4.83 0.22
CA ALA A 498 -7.12 5.87 -0.34
C ALA A 498 -6.10 6.39 0.67
N LEU A 499 -6.52 6.71 1.90
CA LEU A 499 -5.64 7.21 2.96
C LEU A 499 -4.68 6.14 3.49
N TYR A 500 -5.15 4.90 3.64
CA TYR A 500 -4.33 3.75 4.07
C TYR A 500 -3.20 3.50 3.06
N MET A 501 -3.53 3.41 1.76
CA MET A 501 -2.54 3.22 0.70
C MET A 501 -1.63 4.44 0.51
N LEU A 502 -2.16 5.66 0.67
CA LEU A 502 -1.35 6.88 0.64
C LEU A 502 -0.32 6.91 1.77
N SER A 503 -0.72 6.55 2.99
CA SER A 503 0.20 6.43 4.12
C SER A 503 1.30 5.40 3.84
N HIS A 504 0.94 4.26 3.24
CA HIS A 504 1.92 3.24 2.86
C HIS A 504 2.90 3.73 1.80
N ALA A 505 2.42 4.44 0.78
CA ALA A 505 3.27 4.99 -0.27
C ALA A 505 4.27 6.02 0.28
N TYR A 506 3.84 6.88 1.21
CA TYR A 506 4.73 7.80 1.92
C TYR A 506 5.79 7.08 2.77
N GLU A 507 5.39 6.05 3.52
CA GLU A 507 6.31 5.23 4.32
C GLU A 507 7.41 4.60 3.44
N LYS A 508 7.05 4.05 2.28
CA LYS A 508 8.01 3.45 1.34
C LYS A 508 9.00 4.45 0.76
N GLN A 509 8.62 5.71 0.64
CA GLN A 509 9.51 6.79 0.20
C GLN A 509 10.29 7.47 1.36
N GLY A 510 10.09 7.02 2.59
CA GLY A 510 10.75 7.56 3.79
C GLY A 510 10.18 8.91 4.25
N LEU A 511 8.96 9.25 3.82
CA LEU A 511 8.23 10.46 4.20
C LEU A 511 7.31 10.16 5.38
N LEU A 512 7.91 9.92 6.55
CA LEU A 512 7.23 9.35 7.71
C LEU A 512 6.21 10.31 8.36
N TRP A 513 6.42 11.62 8.30
CA TRP A 513 5.48 12.59 8.86
C TRP A 513 4.20 12.71 8.01
N ALA A 514 4.34 12.70 6.68
CA ALA A 514 3.19 12.62 5.77
C ALA A 514 2.47 11.27 5.88
N ALA A 515 3.22 10.17 6.03
CA ALA A 515 2.65 8.85 6.28
C ALA A 515 1.81 8.83 7.57
N ARG A 516 2.35 9.42 8.65
CA ARG A 516 1.66 9.60 9.94
C ARG A 516 0.39 10.42 9.78
N GLY A 517 0.47 11.56 9.08
CA GLY A 517 -0.66 12.44 8.81
C GLY A 517 -1.82 11.70 8.13
N ALA A 518 -1.56 11.05 7.00
CA ALA A 518 -2.57 10.30 6.27
C ALA A 518 -3.16 9.14 7.11
N ALA A 519 -2.32 8.46 7.90
CA ALA A 519 -2.77 7.37 8.75
C ALA A 519 -3.66 7.82 9.91
N LEU A 520 -3.38 8.97 10.52
CA LEU A 520 -4.23 9.54 11.58
C LEU A 520 -5.63 9.88 11.06
N MET A 521 -5.72 10.45 9.85
CA MET A 521 -7.01 10.71 9.22
C MET A 521 -7.76 9.40 8.92
N ALA A 522 -7.06 8.38 8.40
CA ALA A 522 -7.66 7.05 8.16
C ALA A 522 -8.20 6.44 9.45
N ALA A 523 -7.40 6.47 10.53
CA ALA A 523 -7.76 6.02 11.86
C ALA A 523 -9.01 6.73 12.40
N TYR A 524 -9.12 8.05 12.20
CA TYR A 524 -10.27 8.82 12.63
C TYR A 524 -11.56 8.37 11.94
N LEU A 525 -11.52 8.11 10.62
CA LEU A 525 -12.68 7.64 9.88
C LEU A 525 -13.20 6.30 10.42
N VAL A 526 -12.33 5.30 10.55
CA VAL A 526 -12.75 3.95 10.96
C VAL A 526 -13.13 3.89 12.44
N THR A 527 -12.47 4.68 13.30
CA THR A 527 -12.83 4.72 14.72
C THR A 527 -14.11 5.50 14.97
N GLY A 528 -14.36 6.55 14.20
CA GLY A 528 -15.64 7.26 14.23
C GLY A 528 -16.82 6.36 13.85
N ASP A 529 -16.64 5.44 12.90
CA ASP A 529 -17.68 4.47 12.50
C ASP A 529 -17.82 3.34 13.54
N ALA A 530 -16.71 2.79 14.03
CA ALA A 530 -16.73 1.76 15.07
C ALA A 530 -17.41 2.22 16.37
N LEU A 531 -17.20 3.47 16.78
CA LEU A 531 -17.86 4.04 17.96
C LEU A 531 -19.37 4.22 17.75
N LYS A 532 -19.80 4.58 16.53
CA LYS A 532 -21.23 4.70 16.18
C LYS A 532 -21.92 3.34 16.17
N GLU A 533 -21.25 2.33 15.61
CA GLU A 533 -21.77 0.96 15.52
C GLU A 533 -21.57 0.15 16.82
N GLN A 534 -20.76 0.66 17.75
CA GLN A 534 -20.31 -0.02 18.96
C GLN A 534 -19.66 -1.39 18.66
N ARG A 535 -18.92 -1.45 17.55
CA ARG A 535 -18.27 -2.66 17.05
C ARG A 535 -16.89 -2.32 16.50
N SER A 536 -15.88 -3.02 16.98
CA SER A 536 -14.53 -2.93 16.44
C SER A 536 -14.44 -3.57 15.06
N SER A 537 -13.47 -3.14 14.26
CA SER A 537 -13.21 -3.70 12.93
C SER A 537 -11.73 -4.01 12.68
N ALA A 538 -11.45 -4.99 11.82
CA ALA A 538 -10.08 -5.33 11.41
C ALA A 538 -9.36 -4.13 10.75
N LYS A 539 -10.10 -3.23 10.08
CA LYS A 539 -9.55 -1.99 9.50
C LYS A 539 -8.93 -1.07 10.55
N GLN A 540 -9.53 -0.99 11.75
CA GLN A 540 -8.97 -0.22 12.86
C GLN A 540 -7.66 -0.82 13.37
N ALA A 541 -7.62 -2.14 13.55
CA ALA A 541 -6.39 -2.82 13.95
C ALA A 541 -5.27 -2.57 12.92
N ALA A 542 -5.55 -2.72 11.62
CA ALA A 542 -4.58 -2.53 10.55
C ALA A 542 -3.99 -1.11 10.50
N ILE A 543 -4.82 -0.06 10.65
CA ILE A 543 -4.31 1.32 10.62
C ILE A 543 -3.57 1.70 11.89
N TYR A 544 -3.98 1.19 13.06
CA TYR A 544 -3.25 1.41 14.31
C TYR A 544 -1.89 0.70 14.31
N GLN A 545 -1.80 -0.49 13.71
CA GLN A 545 -0.52 -1.17 13.48
C GLN A 545 0.42 -0.33 12.60
N GLN A 546 -0.10 0.28 11.55
CA GLN A 546 0.68 1.17 10.69
C GLN A 546 1.15 2.42 11.44
N LEU A 547 0.29 3.04 12.26
CA LEU A 547 0.66 4.19 13.10
C LEU A 547 1.72 3.83 14.13
N MET A 548 1.57 2.70 14.82
CA MET A 548 2.57 2.17 15.74
C MET A 548 3.93 2.03 15.04
N TRP A 549 3.96 1.40 13.86
CA TRP A 549 5.19 1.22 13.09
C TRP A 549 5.85 2.55 12.70
N ILE A 550 5.07 3.50 12.20
CA ILE A 550 5.56 4.84 11.80
C ILE A 550 6.12 5.60 13.01
N GLU A 551 5.40 5.62 14.15
CA GLU A 551 5.87 6.29 15.37
C GLU A 551 7.15 5.65 15.91
N GLY A 552 7.28 4.33 15.82
CA GLY A 552 8.51 3.60 16.16
C GLY A 552 9.68 3.96 15.23
N GLN A 553 9.45 4.07 13.91
CA GLN A 553 10.46 4.53 12.95
C GLN A 553 10.90 5.97 13.20
N LEU A 554 9.97 6.83 13.66
CA LEU A 554 10.23 8.20 14.08
C LEU A 554 10.94 8.30 15.45
N GLY A 555 11.20 7.19 16.14
CA GLY A 555 11.86 7.16 17.45
C GLY A 555 10.94 7.54 18.62
N ARG A 556 9.65 7.73 18.37
CA ARG A 556 8.64 8.19 19.34
C ARG A 556 8.04 7.01 20.10
N LEU A 557 8.85 6.46 21.01
CA LEU A 557 8.54 5.23 21.74
C LEU A 557 7.19 5.30 22.48
N GLY A 558 6.92 6.40 23.19
CA GLY A 558 5.68 6.53 23.97
C GLY A 558 4.42 6.42 23.09
N GLN A 559 4.41 7.13 21.97
CA GLN A 559 3.30 7.11 21.00
C GLN A 559 3.18 5.73 20.33
N SER A 560 4.31 5.12 19.95
CA SER A 560 4.34 3.76 19.39
C SER A 560 3.69 2.74 20.34
N LEU A 561 4.08 2.75 21.63
CA LEU A 561 3.50 1.86 22.64
C LEU A 561 2.01 2.12 22.88
N THR A 562 1.57 3.37 22.80
CA THR A 562 0.14 3.72 22.91
C THR A 562 -0.66 3.10 21.76
N TRP A 563 -0.21 3.24 20.52
CA TRP A 563 -0.87 2.61 19.37
C TRP A 563 -0.86 1.08 19.48
N TYR A 564 0.27 0.49 19.90
CA TYR A 564 0.34 -0.95 20.15
C TYR A 564 -0.68 -1.41 21.20
N HIS A 565 -0.81 -0.68 22.31
CA HIS A 565 -1.81 -0.99 23.33
C HIS A 565 -3.24 -0.92 22.79
N LEU A 566 -3.56 0.10 21.98
CA LEU A 566 -4.87 0.21 21.33
C LEU A 566 -5.14 -0.94 20.36
N VAL A 567 -4.12 -1.41 19.63
CA VAL A 567 -4.24 -2.61 18.79
C VAL A 567 -4.59 -3.83 19.63
N GLN A 568 -3.92 -4.05 20.77
CA GLN A 568 -4.18 -5.19 21.66
C GLN A 568 -5.63 -5.17 22.19
N LEU A 569 -6.13 -4.00 22.59
CA LEU A 569 -7.52 -3.84 23.04
C LEU A 569 -8.52 -4.19 21.92
N ILE A 570 -8.26 -3.74 20.70
CA ILE A 570 -9.13 -4.04 19.55
C ILE A 570 -9.05 -5.53 19.19
N SER A 571 -7.85 -6.11 19.20
CA SER A 571 -7.62 -7.50 18.79
C SER A 571 -8.40 -8.49 19.66
N GLN A 572 -8.59 -8.20 20.95
CA GLN A 572 -9.42 -9.01 21.87
C GLN A 572 -10.90 -9.03 21.51
N THR A 573 -11.36 -8.09 20.68
CA THR A 573 -12.76 -7.97 20.25
C THR A 573 -13.02 -8.56 18.86
N LEU A 574 -11.97 -9.05 18.18
CA LEU A 574 -12.05 -9.64 16.83
C LEU A 574 -12.02 -11.17 16.92
N ASP A 575 -12.66 -11.84 15.95
CA ASP A 575 -12.73 -13.31 15.88
C ASP A 575 -11.38 -13.96 15.52
N GLU A 576 -10.56 -13.24 14.75
CA GLU A 576 -9.23 -13.66 14.31
C GLU A 576 -8.17 -12.69 14.85
N ASP A 577 -7.00 -13.20 15.23
CA ASP A 577 -5.86 -12.35 15.57
C ASP A 577 -5.45 -11.56 14.31
N PRO A 578 -5.53 -10.22 14.32
CA PRO A 578 -5.13 -9.42 13.16
C PRO A 578 -3.60 -9.43 12.95
N TRP A 579 -2.84 -10.14 13.78
CA TRP A 579 -1.39 -10.26 13.69
C TRP A 579 -0.93 -11.63 13.21
N THR A 580 0.06 -11.61 12.34
CA THR A 580 0.98 -12.73 12.17
C THR A 580 2.10 -12.66 13.22
N GLU A 581 2.63 -13.81 13.63
CA GLU A 581 3.78 -13.86 14.55
C GLU A 581 5.00 -13.11 13.99
N ASN A 582 5.17 -13.09 12.66
CA ASN A 582 6.22 -12.32 11.99
C ASN A 582 6.06 -10.80 12.19
N GLN A 583 4.83 -10.27 12.21
CA GLN A 583 4.58 -8.85 12.45
C GLN A 583 4.88 -8.46 13.90
N LYS A 584 4.52 -9.33 14.87
CA LYS A 584 4.88 -9.13 16.30
C LYS A 584 6.40 -9.07 16.46
N MET A 585 7.09 -10.06 15.89
CA MET A 585 8.55 -10.14 15.94
C MET A 585 9.23 -8.96 15.24
N SER A 586 8.68 -8.49 14.10
CA SER A 586 9.20 -7.30 13.40
C SER A 586 9.06 -6.03 14.24
N TYR A 587 7.96 -5.89 14.98
CA TYR A 587 7.76 -4.76 15.87
C TYR A 587 8.69 -4.81 17.08
N GLU A 588 8.85 -5.97 17.72
CA GLU A 588 9.86 -6.13 18.77
C GLU A 588 11.25 -5.79 18.25
N ALA A 589 11.59 -6.27 17.04
CA ALA A 589 12.85 -5.94 16.39
C ALA A 589 13.06 -4.43 16.20
N LEU A 590 12.01 -3.68 15.84
CA LEU A 590 12.07 -2.22 15.75
C LEU A 590 12.35 -1.57 17.11
N ILE A 591 11.61 -1.96 18.16
CA ILE A 591 11.76 -1.39 19.50
C ILE A 591 13.11 -1.73 20.13
N GLY A 592 13.56 -2.98 20.03
CA GLY A 592 14.89 -3.36 20.52
C GLY A 592 16.01 -2.66 19.77
N LYS A 593 15.87 -2.40 18.46
CA LYS A 593 16.83 -1.58 17.71
C LYS A 593 16.92 -0.15 18.22
N LEU A 594 15.79 0.46 18.65
CA LEU A 594 15.80 1.77 19.31
C LEU A 594 16.62 1.74 20.59
N PHE A 595 16.40 0.76 21.47
CA PHE A 595 17.12 0.64 22.74
C PHE A 595 18.61 0.38 22.54
N LEU A 596 18.96 -0.59 21.69
CA LEU A 596 20.35 -1.00 21.48
C LEU A 596 21.23 0.09 20.84
N ASN A 597 20.62 1.09 20.19
CA ASN A 597 21.31 2.25 19.60
C ASN A 597 21.10 3.57 20.39
N ALA A 598 20.33 3.55 21.48
CA ALA A 598 20.07 4.76 22.27
C ALA A 598 21.28 5.20 23.09
N ASN A 599 21.30 6.49 23.43
CA ASN A 599 22.29 7.03 24.36
C ASN A 599 22.02 6.53 25.78
N PHE A 600 23.09 6.41 26.58
CA PHE A 600 22.97 5.91 27.95
C PHE A 600 22.03 6.78 28.84
N SER A 601 22.02 8.09 28.63
CA SER A 601 21.12 9.02 29.36
C SER A 601 19.65 8.70 29.16
N ASP A 602 19.26 8.29 27.95
CA ASP A 602 17.88 7.95 27.63
C ASP A 602 17.53 6.57 28.20
N ILE A 603 18.46 5.61 28.11
CA ILE A 603 18.31 4.28 28.72
C ILE A 603 18.12 4.36 30.23
N GLU A 604 18.88 5.22 30.92
CA GLU A 604 18.73 5.42 32.37
C GLU A 604 17.33 5.91 32.73
N ARG A 605 16.75 6.82 31.93
CA ARG A 605 15.39 7.34 32.11
C ARG A 605 14.30 6.27 31.86
N LEU A 606 14.65 5.15 31.22
CA LEU A 606 13.77 4.02 30.92
C LEU A 606 13.92 2.84 31.89
N ALA A 607 14.66 2.97 33.00
CA ALA A 607 14.92 1.89 33.95
C ALA A 607 13.66 1.20 34.54
N TRP A 608 12.50 1.85 34.49
CA TRP A 608 11.20 1.32 34.96
C TRP A 608 10.40 0.59 33.87
N LEU A 609 10.80 0.71 32.61
CA LEU A 609 10.03 0.24 31.45
C LEU A 609 10.05 -1.28 31.21
N PRO A 610 11.08 -2.09 31.59
CA PRO A 610 11.11 -3.53 31.28
C PRO A 610 9.83 -4.28 31.71
N ASP A 611 9.34 -4.04 32.93
CA ASP A 611 8.13 -4.67 33.44
C ASP A 611 6.90 -4.32 32.60
N LYS A 612 6.80 -3.07 32.14
CA LYS A 612 5.70 -2.62 31.28
C LYS A 612 5.74 -3.28 29.91
N LEU A 613 6.93 -3.47 29.34
CA LEU A 613 7.10 -4.19 28.07
C LEU A 613 6.66 -5.65 28.21
N ASN A 614 7.05 -6.31 29.31
CA ASN A 614 6.59 -7.68 29.61
C ASN A 614 5.06 -7.76 29.79
N GLN A 615 4.43 -6.79 30.47
CA GLN A 615 2.96 -6.72 30.57
C GLN A 615 2.26 -6.55 29.22
N LEU A 616 2.92 -5.87 28.26
CA LEU A 616 2.46 -5.69 26.89
C LEU A 616 2.78 -6.89 25.97
N GLY A 617 3.45 -7.93 26.48
CA GLY A 617 3.88 -9.08 25.69
C GLY A 617 5.08 -8.80 24.78
N LEU A 618 5.86 -7.75 25.05
CA LEU A 618 7.07 -7.36 24.32
C LEU A 618 8.34 -7.84 25.05
N GLY A 619 8.46 -9.17 25.22
CA GLY A 619 9.51 -9.79 26.01
C GLY A 619 10.93 -9.59 25.43
N LEU A 620 11.10 -9.74 24.12
CA LEU A 620 12.41 -9.53 23.48
C LEU A 620 12.87 -8.08 23.61
N SER A 621 11.92 -7.15 23.52
CA SER A 621 12.18 -5.71 23.70
C SER A 621 12.57 -5.39 25.14
N ALA A 622 11.93 -6.05 26.12
CA ALA A 622 12.29 -5.94 27.54
C ALA A 622 13.71 -6.47 27.80
N ASP A 623 14.05 -7.62 27.21
CA ASP A 623 15.39 -8.21 27.28
C ASP A 623 16.45 -7.27 26.71
N ALA A 624 16.20 -6.68 25.53
CA ALA A 624 17.10 -5.71 24.92
C ALA A 624 17.35 -4.49 25.83
N LEU A 625 16.30 -4.00 26.52
CA LEU A 625 16.43 -2.89 27.47
C LEU A 625 17.16 -3.30 28.75
N LEU A 626 16.90 -4.49 29.29
CA LEU A 626 17.62 -5.03 30.45
C LEU A 626 19.11 -5.22 30.15
N VAL A 627 19.43 -5.74 28.96
CA VAL A 627 20.80 -5.74 28.44
C VAL A 627 21.34 -4.34 28.46
N CYS A 628 20.63 -3.33 27.92
CA CYS A 628 21.04 -1.92 27.89
C CYS A 628 21.25 -1.28 29.29
N LEU A 629 20.56 -1.77 30.32
CA LEU A 629 20.74 -1.37 31.72
C LEU A 629 21.88 -2.13 32.43
N GLY A 630 22.36 -3.22 31.84
CA GLY A 630 23.42 -4.08 32.38
C GLY A 630 22.91 -5.15 33.36
N HIS A 631 21.66 -5.60 33.16
CA HIS A 631 21.07 -6.76 33.84
C HIS A 631 21.01 -7.96 32.89
N GLU A 632 22.17 -8.35 32.34
CA GLU A 632 22.27 -9.51 31.44
C GLU A 632 21.93 -10.84 32.14
N ASP A 633 21.93 -10.86 33.48
CA ASP A 633 21.49 -11.98 34.31
C ASP A 633 19.96 -12.17 34.33
N LYS A 634 19.21 -11.10 34.01
CA LYS A 634 17.74 -11.11 34.01
C LYS A 634 17.11 -11.21 32.62
N ALA A 635 17.91 -11.13 31.55
CA ALA A 635 17.42 -11.14 30.17
C ALA A 635 17.61 -12.51 29.51
N GLY A 636 16.60 -12.95 28.73
CA GLY A 636 16.57 -14.26 28.07
C GLY A 636 15.99 -15.41 28.92
N PRO A 637 15.94 -16.65 28.38
CA PRO A 637 15.43 -17.82 29.10
C PRO A 637 16.28 -18.12 30.35
N GLU A 638 15.64 -18.50 31.47
CA GLU A 638 16.34 -18.77 32.74
C GLU A 638 17.55 -19.71 32.57
N GLY A 639 18.75 -19.17 32.81
CA GLY A 639 20.01 -19.92 32.84
C GLY A 639 20.81 -19.97 31.54
N GLU A 640 20.38 -19.30 30.46
CA GLU A 640 21.16 -19.18 29.22
C GLU A 640 21.88 -17.83 29.12
N PRO A 641 23.19 -17.79 28.79
CA PRO A 641 23.90 -16.54 28.61
C PRO A 641 23.44 -15.82 27.34
N ILE A 642 23.28 -14.49 27.43
CA ILE A 642 22.86 -13.65 26.30
C ILE A 642 23.92 -13.65 25.20
N ASP A 643 23.48 -13.88 23.97
CA ASP A 643 24.32 -13.77 22.79
C ASP A 643 24.53 -12.29 22.38
N LEU A 644 25.68 -11.73 22.77
CA LEU A 644 26.09 -10.38 22.39
C LEU A 644 26.27 -10.21 20.87
N GLN A 645 26.58 -11.28 20.13
CA GLN A 645 26.66 -11.23 18.66
C GLN A 645 25.27 -11.05 18.06
N PHE A 646 24.27 -11.76 18.59
CA PHE A 646 22.87 -11.55 18.22
C PHE A 646 22.41 -10.10 18.49
N MET A 647 22.73 -9.53 19.66
CA MET A 647 22.42 -8.13 19.97
C MET A 647 23.11 -7.15 19.00
N ASN A 648 24.36 -7.44 18.61
CA ASN A 648 25.07 -6.59 17.65
C ASN A 648 24.51 -6.72 16.23
N MET A 649 24.10 -7.93 15.83
CA MET A 649 23.38 -8.17 14.59
C MET A 649 22.08 -7.36 14.60
N TRP A 650 21.29 -7.48 15.67
CA TRP A 650 20.00 -6.81 15.83
C TRP A 650 20.10 -5.29 15.71
N ARG A 651 21.01 -4.63 16.45
CA ARG A 651 21.19 -3.16 16.32
C ARG A 651 21.58 -2.73 14.90
N SER A 652 22.19 -3.64 14.13
CA SER A 652 22.71 -3.41 12.78
C SER A 652 21.75 -3.80 11.65
N ILE A 653 20.60 -4.44 11.94
CA ILE A 653 19.63 -4.85 10.92
C ILE A 653 19.18 -3.65 10.08
N ASP A 654 19.26 -3.79 8.76
CA ASP A 654 18.61 -2.85 7.84
C ASP A 654 17.12 -3.19 7.73
N MET A 655 16.28 -2.30 8.27
CA MET A 655 14.82 -2.43 8.23
C MET A 655 14.24 -1.91 6.90
N GLY A 656 15.08 -1.59 5.92
CA GLY A 656 14.70 -0.98 4.64
C GLY A 656 14.42 0.52 4.73
N ALA A 657 14.45 1.10 5.94
CA ALA A 657 14.32 2.52 6.23
C ALA A 657 15.15 2.87 7.48
N PRO A 658 15.70 4.09 7.58
CA PRO A 658 16.43 4.50 8.77
C PRO A 658 15.45 4.63 9.93
N VAL A 659 15.83 4.09 11.08
CA VAL A 659 15.10 4.33 12.33
C VAL A 659 15.73 5.56 12.98
N ALA A 660 14.91 6.54 13.36
CA ALA A 660 15.38 7.73 14.04
C ALA A 660 15.94 7.40 15.42
N THR A 661 16.70 8.34 15.99
CA THR A 661 17.15 8.23 17.38
C THR A 661 15.95 8.26 18.32
N LEU A 662 16.05 7.50 19.41
CA LEU A 662 15.04 7.46 20.46
C LEU A 662 14.78 8.87 21.02
N ASP A 663 13.51 9.31 21.02
CA ASP A 663 13.07 10.55 21.65
C ASP A 663 11.96 10.25 22.67
N LEU A 664 12.19 10.65 23.91
CA LEU A 664 11.34 10.36 25.06
C LEU A 664 10.34 11.48 25.36
N TYR A 665 10.52 12.69 24.80
CA TYR A 665 9.73 13.88 25.08
C TYR A 665 9.73 14.27 26.58
N LEU A 666 10.84 13.99 27.29
CA LEU A 666 11.00 14.32 28.72
C LEU A 666 11.70 15.68 28.94
N ASP A 667 12.43 16.16 27.95
CA ASP A 667 13.15 17.43 28.03
C ASP A 667 12.23 18.62 27.68
N ARG A 668 12.61 19.83 28.11
CA ARG A 668 11.80 21.04 27.88
C ARG A 668 11.67 21.38 26.39
N TRP A 669 12.69 21.05 25.60
CA TRP A 669 12.78 21.29 24.16
C TRP A 669 13.21 20.00 23.48
N THR A 670 12.68 19.77 22.29
CA THR A 670 13.15 18.70 21.40
C THR A 670 13.24 19.19 19.95
N THR A 671 13.94 18.43 19.12
CA THR A 671 14.09 18.69 17.68
C THR A 671 13.73 17.44 16.88
N ILE A 672 12.75 17.58 15.99
CA ILE A 672 12.38 16.53 15.02
C ILE A 672 12.98 16.83 13.65
N ASN A 673 13.21 15.79 12.85
CA ASN A 673 13.90 15.91 11.57
C ASN A 673 13.13 15.22 10.43
N SER A 674 13.29 15.74 9.22
CA SER A 674 12.91 15.10 7.97
C SER A 674 13.94 15.40 6.87
N TYR A 675 13.99 14.56 5.83
CA TYR A 675 14.78 14.80 4.62
C TYR A 675 13.84 15.07 3.45
N ILE A 676 13.78 16.32 3.01
CA ILE A 676 12.88 16.77 1.96
C ILE A 676 13.70 17.19 0.75
N LEU A 677 13.62 16.42 -0.33
CA LEU A 677 14.36 16.63 -1.59
C LEU A 677 15.88 16.74 -1.37
N GLY A 678 16.41 15.95 -0.44
CA GLY A 678 17.81 15.97 0.00
C GLY A 678 18.16 17.01 1.07
N CYS A 679 17.26 17.96 1.38
CA CYS A 679 17.46 18.95 2.43
C CYS A 679 17.12 18.36 3.79
N LYS A 680 18.03 18.47 4.77
CA LYS A 680 17.72 18.15 6.17
C LYS A 680 16.91 19.28 6.79
N VAL A 681 15.63 19.03 7.06
CA VAL A 681 14.74 19.98 7.74
C VAL A 681 14.66 19.60 9.21
N SER A 682 15.09 20.49 10.09
CA SER A 682 15.11 20.29 11.54
C SER A 682 14.15 21.28 12.20
N VAL A 683 13.17 20.80 12.96
CA VAL A 683 12.18 21.64 13.65
C VAL A 683 12.37 21.51 15.15
N SER A 684 12.79 22.58 15.83
CA SER A 684 12.93 22.65 17.28
C SER A 684 11.73 23.31 17.92
N PHE A 685 11.21 22.73 18.99
CA PHE A 685 10.01 23.25 19.66
C PHE A 685 10.01 22.92 21.16
N PRO A 686 9.33 23.72 22.00
CA PRO A 686 9.09 23.37 23.38
C PRO A 686 8.11 22.19 23.45
N VAL A 687 8.35 21.20 24.30
CA VAL A 687 7.48 20.02 24.48
C VAL A 687 6.21 20.40 25.24
N LYS A 688 5.34 21.15 24.57
CA LYS A 688 4.08 21.69 25.09
C LYS A 688 3.12 21.92 23.93
N SER A 689 1.84 21.71 24.17
CA SER A 689 0.78 22.09 23.23
C SER A 689 0.66 23.63 23.15
N PRO A 690 0.49 24.23 21.95
CA PRO A 690 0.28 23.60 20.64
C PRO A 690 1.57 23.39 19.80
N CYS A 691 2.75 23.73 20.33
CA CYS A 691 4.01 23.75 19.55
C CYS A 691 4.40 22.37 19.02
N MET A 692 4.16 21.33 19.82
CA MET A 692 4.42 19.95 19.44
C MET A 692 3.60 19.52 18.23
N GLU A 693 2.31 19.82 18.24
CA GLU A 693 1.37 19.49 17.17
C GLU A 693 1.71 20.32 15.94
N LEU A 694 2.01 21.62 16.10
CA LEU A 694 2.43 22.48 14.99
C LEU A 694 3.67 21.92 14.27
N ALA A 695 4.70 21.49 15.00
CA ALA A 695 5.92 20.94 14.42
C ALA A 695 5.65 19.65 13.61
N GLN A 696 4.85 18.73 14.16
CA GLN A 696 4.56 17.44 13.52
C GLN A 696 3.74 17.61 12.24
N HIS A 697 2.73 18.48 12.29
CA HIS A 697 1.89 18.79 11.13
C HIS A 697 2.66 19.58 10.08
N LEU A 698 3.55 20.49 10.49
CA LEU A 698 4.41 21.21 9.56
C LEU A 698 5.24 20.26 8.70
N LEU A 699 5.95 19.30 9.32
CA LEU A 699 6.72 18.31 8.57
C LEU A 699 5.83 17.44 7.68
N ALA A 700 4.64 17.03 8.16
CA ALA A 700 3.70 16.26 7.35
C ALA A 700 3.23 17.02 6.10
N VAL A 701 2.95 18.32 6.24
CA VAL A 701 2.57 19.21 5.12
C VAL A 701 3.73 19.34 4.13
N LEU A 702 4.93 19.64 4.61
CA LEU A 702 6.10 19.85 3.75
C LEU A 702 6.47 18.58 2.97
N GLU A 703 6.49 17.42 3.64
CA GLU A 703 6.74 16.12 3.00
C GLU A 703 5.67 15.80 1.95
N SER A 704 4.38 15.96 2.31
CA SER A 704 3.25 15.65 1.43
C SER A 704 3.20 16.54 0.19
N PHE A 705 3.57 17.83 0.34
CA PHE A 705 3.64 18.77 -0.77
C PHE A 705 4.80 18.44 -1.72
N CYS A 706 5.99 18.19 -1.17
CA CYS A 706 7.20 18.00 -1.97
C CYS A 706 7.34 16.60 -2.58
N ALA A 707 6.57 15.60 -2.12
CA ALA A 707 6.72 14.22 -2.57
C ALA A 707 6.68 14.05 -4.11
N PRO A 708 5.70 14.61 -4.85
CA PRO A 708 5.64 14.42 -6.31
C PRO A 708 6.77 15.12 -7.07
N MET A 709 7.46 16.10 -6.45
CA MET A 709 8.54 16.86 -7.09
C MET A 709 9.76 15.99 -7.45
N MET A 710 9.91 14.82 -6.81
CA MET A 710 10.94 13.84 -7.15
C MET A 710 10.79 13.27 -8.57
N VAL A 711 9.55 13.13 -9.06
CA VAL A 711 9.26 12.65 -10.43
C VAL A 711 9.79 13.63 -11.47
N ASP A 712 9.79 14.92 -11.14
CA ASP A 712 10.26 16.00 -12.01
C ASP A 712 11.77 16.27 -11.90
N HIS A 713 12.53 15.38 -11.26
CA HIS A 713 13.97 15.54 -11.02
C HIS A 713 14.34 16.79 -10.20
N ILE A 714 13.42 17.32 -9.40
CA ILE A 714 13.68 18.51 -8.58
C ILE A 714 14.41 18.09 -7.30
N ALA A 715 15.53 18.75 -7.01
CA ALA A 715 16.27 18.63 -5.76
C ALA A 715 16.40 19.98 -5.06
N SER A 716 16.56 19.99 -3.74
CA SER A 716 16.79 21.23 -3.01
C SER A 716 18.16 21.87 -3.36
N THR A 717 18.22 23.19 -3.30
CA THR A 717 19.45 23.99 -3.39
C THR A 717 20.17 24.10 -2.04
N LEU A 718 19.47 23.83 -0.95
CA LEU A 718 19.98 23.96 0.41
C LEU A 718 20.25 22.58 1.04
N PRO A 719 21.37 22.42 1.78
CA PRO A 719 21.69 21.19 2.47
C PRO A 719 20.87 20.99 3.75
N ALA A 720 20.53 22.09 4.45
CA ALA A 720 19.76 22.05 5.68
C ALA A 720 18.96 23.34 5.90
N VAL A 721 17.81 23.21 6.59
CA VAL A 721 16.97 24.31 7.07
C VAL A 721 16.60 24.03 8.52
N ASN A 722 16.81 25.00 9.40
CA ASN A 722 16.42 24.92 10.81
C ASN A 722 15.15 25.76 11.04
N ILE A 723 14.17 25.22 11.75
CA ILE A 723 12.90 25.89 12.03
C ILE A 723 12.71 25.88 13.54
N ASP A 724 12.57 27.04 14.16
CA ASP A 724 12.37 27.17 15.60
C ASP A 724 10.95 27.67 15.88
N ILE A 725 10.19 26.89 16.68
CA ILE A 725 8.86 27.29 17.14
C ILE A 725 8.98 27.88 18.54
N LEU A 726 8.61 29.14 18.68
CA LEU A 726 8.65 29.88 19.93
C LEU A 726 7.23 30.14 20.42
N LEU A 727 7.02 29.93 21.73
CA LEU A 727 5.77 30.23 22.40
C LEU A 727 5.85 31.63 23.02
N GLU A 728 4.99 32.54 22.58
CA GLU A 728 4.85 33.89 23.16
C GLU A 728 3.60 33.94 24.05
N ASP A 729 3.73 34.53 25.24
CA ASP A 729 2.63 34.71 26.18
C ASP A 729 1.76 35.92 25.75
N GLU A 730 0.98 35.75 24.68
CA GLU A 730 -0.06 36.68 24.23
C GLU A 730 -1.47 36.09 24.42
N ASP A 731 -2.45 36.96 24.72
CA ASP A 731 -3.86 36.56 24.94
C ASP A 731 -4.63 36.33 23.62
N ASP A 732 -4.21 36.98 22.53
CA ASP A 732 -4.83 36.86 21.22
C ASP A 732 -4.23 35.68 20.42
N PHE A 733 -5.01 35.11 19.50
CA PHE A 733 -4.53 34.05 18.62
C PHE A 733 -3.48 34.61 17.64
N MET A 734 -2.24 34.15 17.77
CA MET A 734 -1.11 34.55 16.93
C MET A 734 -0.40 33.30 16.39
N LEU A 735 -0.20 33.28 15.07
CA LEU A 735 0.61 32.28 14.38
C LEU A 735 1.26 32.94 13.16
N GLN A 736 2.57 33.19 13.24
CA GLN A 736 3.32 33.92 12.20
C GLN A 736 4.66 33.24 11.94
N HIS A 737 5.19 33.39 10.72
CA HIS A 737 6.53 32.91 10.37
C HIS A 737 7.41 33.99 9.75
N ASN A 738 8.71 33.87 9.98
CA ASN A 738 9.74 34.66 9.33
C ASN A 738 10.90 33.78 8.90
N PHE A 739 11.51 34.06 7.74
CA PHE A 739 12.67 33.33 7.23
C PHE A 739 13.91 34.22 7.23
N ASP A 740 15.00 33.74 7.84
CA ASP A 740 16.33 34.33 7.70
C ASP A 740 17.16 33.53 6.68
N THR A 741 17.23 34.07 5.46
CA THR A 741 18.06 33.51 4.37
C THR A 741 19.48 34.07 4.35
N ALA A 742 19.80 35.05 5.21
CA ALA A 742 21.12 35.68 5.30
C ALA A 742 22.04 35.00 6.34
N ALA A 743 21.46 34.19 7.23
CA ALA A 743 22.16 33.36 8.19
C ALA A 743 23.10 32.32 7.53
N GLN A 744 24.00 31.74 8.35
CA GLN A 744 24.94 30.71 7.88
C GLN A 744 24.22 29.45 7.41
N ILE A 745 23.21 29.02 8.18
CA ILE A 745 22.24 28.00 7.83
C ILE A 745 20.90 28.73 7.73
N THR A 746 20.16 28.53 6.65
CA THR A 746 18.84 29.12 6.49
C THR A 746 17.96 28.69 7.65
N SER A 747 17.38 29.66 8.36
CA SER A 747 16.50 29.41 9.49
C SER A 747 15.13 30.04 9.29
N ALA A 748 14.12 29.46 9.92
CA ALA A 748 12.80 30.04 10.03
C ALA A 748 12.38 30.10 11.50
N GLU A 749 11.72 31.17 11.89
CA GLU A 749 11.13 31.33 13.21
C GLU A 749 9.61 31.32 13.07
N ILE A 750 8.94 30.51 13.89
CA ILE A 750 7.48 30.44 13.99
C ILE A 750 7.09 30.94 15.38
N LEU A 751 6.39 32.06 15.43
CA LEU A 751 5.83 32.62 16.67
C LEU A 751 4.40 32.13 16.84
N CYS A 752 4.09 31.60 18.02
CA CYS A 752 2.78 31.04 18.34
C CYS A 752 2.33 31.48 19.74
N SER A 753 1.08 31.93 19.88
CA SER A 753 0.46 32.13 21.20
C SER A 753 -0.15 30.83 21.74
N PRO A 754 -0.32 30.67 23.07
CA PRO A 754 -0.93 29.47 23.63
C PRO A 754 -2.43 29.39 23.29
N PHE A 755 -2.83 28.36 22.53
CA PHE A 755 -4.24 28.08 22.27
C PHE A 755 -4.61 26.63 22.58
N SER A 756 -5.88 26.42 22.94
CA SER A 756 -6.43 25.08 23.20
C SER A 756 -6.95 24.46 21.91
N ILE A 757 -6.29 23.39 21.47
CA ILE A 757 -6.68 22.62 20.27
C ILE A 757 -8.14 22.13 20.36
N ALA A 758 -8.57 21.69 21.55
CA ALA A 758 -9.94 21.23 21.80
C ALA A 758 -11.02 22.31 21.67
N LYS A 759 -10.65 23.60 21.70
CA LYS A 759 -11.59 24.74 21.69
C LYS A 759 -11.41 25.68 20.48
N LEU A 760 -10.70 25.23 19.44
CA LEU A 760 -10.50 26.02 18.23
C LEU A 760 -11.82 26.36 17.55
N THR A 761 -12.03 27.65 17.27
CA THR A 761 -13.13 28.13 16.42
C THR A 761 -12.88 27.78 14.96
N ASP A 762 -13.91 27.82 14.11
CA ASP A 762 -13.75 27.58 12.67
C ASP A 762 -12.81 28.61 12.03
N GLU A 763 -12.88 29.87 12.45
CA GLU A 763 -11.97 30.95 12.01
C GLU A 763 -10.50 30.63 12.35
N GLN A 764 -10.23 30.13 13.56
CA GLN A 764 -8.87 29.75 13.96
C GLN A 764 -8.38 28.52 13.20
N ARG A 765 -9.26 27.53 12.94
CA ARG A 765 -8.90 26.36 12.12
C ARG A 765 -8.51 26.77 10.71
N ASP A 766 -9.25 27.70 10.11
CA ASP A 766 -8.94 28.19 8.77
C ASP A 766 -7.68 29.06 8.76
N ALA A 767 -7.44 29.87 9.79
CA ALA A 767 -6.18 30.60 9.95
C ALA A 767 -4.97 29.66 10.04
N ILE A 768 -5.08 28.52 10.74
CA ILE A 768 -4.00 27.52 10.81
C ILE A 768 -3.75 26.87 9.43
N LYS A 769 -4.80 26.52 8.68
CA LYS A 769 -4.64 25.98 7.32
C LYS A 769 -3.98 27.00 6.38
N GLN A 770 -4.37 28.26 6.49
CA GLN A 770 -3.78 29.35 5.73
C GLN A 770 -2.29 29.50 6.07
N PHE A 771 -1.94 29.49 7.35
CA PHE A 771 -0.55 29.51 7.81
C PHE A 771 0.28 28.39 7.17
N TYR A 772 -0.17 27.14 7.21
CA TYR A 772 0.57 26.03 6.59
C TYR A 772 0.72 26.19 5.08
N SER A 773 -0.31 26.72 4.42
CA SER A 773 -0.25 26.97 2.97
C SER A 773 0.79 28.03 2.64
N GLU A 774 0.77 29.15 3.35
CA GLU A 774 1.72 30.26 3.17
C GLU A 774 3.16 29.85 3.52
N PHE A 775 3.34 29.14 4.64
CA PHE A 775 4.64 28.62 5.04
C PHE A 775 5.19 27.64 4.01
N CYS A 776 4.38 26.68 3.54
CA CYS A 776 4.80 25.68 2.57
C CYS A 776 5.27 26.32 1.26
N LEU A 777 4.50 27.27 0.72
CA LEU A 777 4.88 28.00 -0.50
C LEU A 777 6.16 28.81 -0.31
N HIS A 778 6.31 29.52 0.82
CA HIS A 778 7.53 30.26 1.13
C HIS A 778 8.73 29.32 1.26
N PHE A 779 8.58 28.21 1.97
CA PHE A 779 9.61 27.18 2.14
C PHE A 779 10.09 26.63 0.79
N VAL A 780 9.16 26.20 -0.09
CA VAL A 780 9.50 25.65 -1.41
C VAL A 780 10.19 26.69 -2.29
N SER A 781 9.77 27.95 -2.24
CA SER A 781 10.43 29.03 -3.00
C SER A 781 11.90 29.26 -2.58
N ILE A 782 12.23 28.95 -1.33
CA ILE A 782 13.58 29.09 -0.77
C ILE A 782 14.44 27.87 -1.07
N ILE A 783 13.90 26.66 -0.87
CA ILE A 783 14.67 25.43 -1.08
C ILE A 783 14.78 25.02 -2.56
N CYS A 784 13.84 25.46 -3.40
CA CYS A 784 13.76 25.10 -4.82
C CYS A 784 13.52 26.35 -5.71
N PRO A 785 14.40 27.38 -5.66
CA PRO A 785 14.23 28.62 -6.42
C PRO A 785 14.25 28.41 -7.95
N GLN A 786 14.78 27.28 -8.42
CA GLN A 786 14.74 26.89 -9.84
C GLN A 786 13.34 26.54 -10.34
N VAL A 787 12.39 26.28 -9.44
CA VAL A 787 11.00 25.98 -9.80
C VAL A 787 10.30 27.31 -10.11
N GLY A 788 10.09 27.57 -11.40
CA GLY A 788 9.38 28.75 -11.85
C GLY A 788 7.91 28.78 -11.40
N TRP A 789 7.34 29.99 -11.31
CA TRP A 789 5.95 30.20 -10.87
C TRP A 789 4.93 29.40 -11.70
N SER A 790 5.15 29.26 -13.00
CA SER A 790 4.27 28.48 -13.88
C SER A 790 4.19 27.01 -13.48
N ARG A 791 5.29 26.42 -13.00
CA ARG A 791 5.31 25.03 -12.55
C ARG A 791 4.63 24.86 -11.20
N LEU A 792 4.86 25.79 -10.27
CA LEU A 792 4.12 25.81 -9.01
C LEU A 792 2.60 25.93 -9.26
N GLU A 793 2.18 26.82 -10.17
CA GLU A 793 0.77 26.97 -10.53
C GLU A 793 0.16 25.68 -11.10
N GLU A 794 0.90 24.95 -11.94
CA GLU A 794 0.50 23.63 -12.45
C GLU A 794 0.32 22.62 -11.32
N MET A 795 1.27 22.52 -10.37
CA MET A 795 1.16 21.62 -9.21
C MET A 795 -0.03 21.98 -8.30
N LEU A 796 -0.33 23.27 -8.15
CA LEU A 796 -1.46 23.70 -7.35
C LEU A 796 -2.80 23.39 -8.02
N ARG A 797 -2.91 23.64 -9.33
CA ARG A 797 -4.16 23.46 -10.08
C ARG A 797 -4.43 22.00 -10.43
N ASP A 798 -3.44 21.32 -10.99
CA ASP A 798 -3.62 20.03 -11.65
C ASP A 798 -3.35 18.88 -10.67
N ASP A 799 -2.36 19.01 -9.78
CA ASP A 799 -2.03 17.98 -8.76
C ASP A 799 -2.74 18.19 -7.42
N LYS A 800 -3.41 19.34 -7.23
CA LYS A 800 -4.05 19.74 -5.97
C LYS A 800 -3.12 19.55 -4.76
N ALA A 801 -1.86 19.96 -4.93
CA ALA A 801 -0.80 19.63 -3.99
C ALA A 801 -1.04 20.23 -2.59
N LEU A 802 -1.58 21.47 -2.51
CA LEU A 802 -1.90 22.10 -1.23
C LEU A 802 -3.07 21.42 -0.54
N GLU A 803 -4.09 20.97 -1.27
CA GLU A 803 -5.23 20.30 -0.67
C GLU A 803 -4.82 18.93 -0.12
N ARG A 804 -4.01 18.16 -0.86
CA ARG A 804 -3.40 16.92 -0.34
C ARG A 804 -2.57 17.19 0.91
N ALA A 805 -1.72 18.22 0.89
CA ALA A 805 -0.78 18.51 1.96
C ALA A 805 -1.45 19.13 3.20
N VAL A 806 -2.38 20.06 3.03
CA VAL A 806 -2.98 20.81 4.14
C VAL A 806 -4.29 20.17 4.58
N VAL A 807 -5.25 19.92 3.68
CA VAL A 807 -6.59 19.46 4.10
C VAL A 807 -6.55 18.06 4.71
N PHE A 808 -5.76 17.15 4.16
CA PHE A 808 -5.74 15.74 4.58
C PHE A 808 -4.58 15.36 5.50
N ASN A 809 -3.52 16.17 5.58
CA ASN A 809 -2.40 15.94 6.50
C ASN A 809 -2.29 16.96 7.65
N CYS A 810 -3.04 18.07 7.64
CA CYS A 810 -3.19 18.95 8.81
C CYS A 810 -4.33 18.46 9.72
N ASN A 811 -4.02 17.49 10.59
CA ASN A 811 -4.96 16.77 11.44
C ASN A 811 -4.95 17.24 12.91
N ILE A 812 -4.88 18.55 13.13
CA ILE A 812 -4.82 19.14 14.46
C ILE A 812 -6.02 18.68 15.31
N GLY A 813 -5.70 18.15 16.49
CA GLY A 813 -6.67 17.64 17.47
C GLY A 813 -7.08 16.18 17.31
N LEU A 814 -6.60 15.47 16.29
CA LEU A 814 -6.83 14.02 16.20
C LEU A 814 -6.01 13.24 17.24
N ASP A 815 -4.82 13.69 17.60
CA ASP A 815 -4.02 13.04 18.66
C ASP A 815 -4.78 13.03 20.00
N ASP A 816 -5.36 14.18 20.40
CA ASP A 816 -6.21 14.30 21.59
C ASP A 816 -7.46 13.41 21.55
N TYR A 817 -7.99 13.17 20.36
CA TYR A 817 -9.17 12.32 20.16
C TYR A 817 -8.90 10.86 20.56
N PHE A 818 -7.69 10.36 20.29
CA PHE A 818 -7.31 8.98 20.63
C PHE A 818 -6.67 8.85 22.01
N MET A 819 -5.78 9.78 22.38
CA MET A 819 -4.96 9.67 23.59
C MET A 819 -5.64 10.28 24.83
N GLY A 820 -6.64 11.14 24.64
CA GLY A 820 -7.29 11.89 25.71
C GLY A 820 -6.61 13.23 25.99
N ARG A 821 -7.42 14.23 26.36
CA ARG A 821 -7.01 15.65 26.43
C ARG A 821 -5.98 16.00 27.51
N ASP A 822 -5.82 15.14 28.51
CA ASP A 822 -4.92 15.35 29.65
C ASP A 822 -3.77 14.33 29.69
N ALA A 823 -3.55 13.58 28.58
CA ALA A 823 -2.47 12.62 28.52
C ALA A 823 -1.09 13.32 28.54
N ALA A 824 -0.19 12.84 29.40
CA ALA A 824 1.18 13.34 29.41
C ALA A 824 1.85 13.03 28.05
N PRO A 825 2.55 14.00 27.43
CA PRO A 825 3.23 13.73 26.17
C PRO A 825 4.40 12.75 26.38
N GLY A 826 4.63 11.86 25.42
CA GLY A 826 5.82 11.00 25.38
C GLY A 826 5.73 9.74 26.22
N ILE A 827 6.88 9.27 26.71
CA ILE A 827 6.96 7.99 27.43
C ILE A 827 6.34 8.04 28.84
N ALA A 828 6.22 9.25 29.42
CA ALA A 828 5.68 9.46 30.76
C ALA A 828 4.23 8.98 30.91
N SER A 829 3.44 8.92 29.83
CA SER A 829 2.07 8.39 29.84
C SER A 829 1.98 6.91 30.21
N HIS A 830 3.09 6.17 30.12
CA HIS A 830 3.16 4.73 30.40
C HIS A 830 3.72 4.40 31.79
N GLN A 831 4.15 5.42 32.54
CA GLN A 831 4.75 5.23 33.86
C GLN A 831 3.67 4.96 34.92
N ASP A 832 3.83 3.87 35.67
CA ASP A 832 2.96 3.49 36.79
C ASP A 832 3.83 3.29 38.04
N ALA A 833 3.32 3.68 39.21
CA ALA A 833 3.99 3.52 40.50
C ALA A 833 4.22 2.05 40.89
N ALA A 834 3.51 1.11 40.25
CA ALA A 834 3.63 -0.33 40.50
C ALA A 834 4.83 -1.01 39.80
N LEU A 835 5.54 -0.33 38.90
CA LEU A 835 6.62 -0.93 38.10
C LEU A 835 7.95 -0.96 38.88
N GLU A 836 8.70 -2.07 38.77
CA GLU A 836 10.03 -2.20 39.39
C GLU A 836 11.04 -1.29 38.68
N LEU A 837 11.88 -0.61 39.47
CA LEU A 837 12.96 0.22 38.96
C LEU A 837 14.26 -0.58 38.86
N HIS A 838 14.64 -0.99 37.65
CA HIS A 838 15.88 -1.71 37.36
C HIS A 838 17.06 -0.74 37.23
N LYS A 839 17.67 -0.34 38.34
CA LYS A 839 18.79 0.62 38.35
C LYS A 839 19.93 0.18 37.43
N PRO A 840 20.50 1.06 36.60
CA PRO A 840 21.62 0.70 35.73
C PRO A 840 22.81 0.16 36.54
N THR A 841 23.44 -0.91 36.06
CA THR A 841 24.66 -1.48 36.68
C THR A 841 25.95 -0.89 36.10
N ARG A 842 25.83 -0.12 35.00
CA ARG A 842 26.93 0.56 34.31
C ARG A 842 26.63 2.04 34.06
N SER A 843 27.61 2.77 33.55
CA SER A 843 27.56 4.23 33.29
C SER A 843 27.81 4.63 31.84
N VAL A 844 27.91 3.65 30.94
CA VAL A 844 28.13 3.82 29.50
C VAL A 844 27.19 2.91 28.71
N THR A 845 27.06 3.14 27.41
CA THR A 845 26.25 2.27 26.54
C THR A 845 26.81 0.84 26.52
N TRP A 846 25.94 -0.14 26.25
CA TRP A 846 26.30 -1.56 26.24
C TRP A 846 27.42 -1.87 25.25
N PHE A 847 27.34 -1.29 24.05
CA PHE A 847 28.32 -1.51 23.00
C PHE A 847 29.67 -0.83 23.29
N GLN A 848 29.69 0.31 24.00
CA GLN A 848 30.94 0.91 24.49
C GLN A 848 31.56 0.06 25.61
N TYR A 849 30.74 -0.46 26.53
CA TYR A 849 31.22 -1.32 27.62
C TYR A 849 31.89 -2.61 27.09
N HIS A 850 31.29 -3.23 26.09
CA HIS A 850 31.81 -4.45 25.47
C HIS A 850 32.79 -4.22 24.30
N ASN A 851 33.10 -2.96 23.95
CA ASN A 851 33.90 -2.58 22.78
C ASN A 851 33.41 -3.22 21.46
N ILE A 852 32.12 -3.11 21.20
CA ILE A 852 31.43 -3.70 20.04
C ILE A 852 31.15 -2.63 18.99
N GLU A 853 31.83 -2.73 17.86
CA GLU A 853 31.53 -1.94 16.66
C GLU A 853 30.29 -2.49 15.93
N PRO A 854 29.46 -1.61 15.34
CA PRO A 854 28.29 -2.05 14.57
C PRO A 854 28.69 -2.93 13.38
N MET A 855 27.87 -3.93 13.09
CA MET A 855 28.12 -4.85 11.98
C MET A 855 27.78 -4.19 10.65
N VAL A 856 28.66 -4.34 9.66
CA VAL A 856 28.35 -3.97 8.27
C VAL A 856 27.62 -5.14 7.61
N LEU A 857 26.30 -5.18 7.75
CA LEU A 857 25.44 -6.14 7.05
C LEU A 857 25.24 -5.68 5.61
N ARG A 858 26.19 -6.00 4.72
CA ARG A 858 26.00 -5.78 3.28
C ARG A 858 24.99 -6.81 2.77
N PRO A 859 23.91 -6.40 2.07
CA PRO A 859 23.22 -7.34 1.21
C PRO A 859 24.26 -7.94 0.27
N LYS A 860 24.36 -9.27 0.19
CA LYS A 860 25.11 -9.90 -0.89
C LYS A 860 24.37 -9.55 -2.18
N HIS A 861 24.73 -8.45 -2.81
CA HIS A 861 24.41 -8.26 -4.21
C HIS A 861 25.09 -9.40 -4.95
N ASP A 862 24.30 -10.25 -5.60
CA ASP A 862 24.83 -11.06 -6.70
C ASP A 862 25.51 -10.06 -7.64
N VAL A 863 26.82 -10.19 -7.75
CA VAL A 863 27.65 -9.38 -8.64
C VAL A 863 27.33 -9.83 -10.06
N SER A 864 26.17 -9.41 -10.56
CA SER A 864 25.94 -9.24 -11.99
C SER A 864 26.73 -7.99 -12.39
N GLU A 865 27.90 -8.19 -13.01
CA GLU A 865 28.77 -7.14 -13.56
C GLU A 865 28.12 -6.31 -14.69
N GLU A 866 26.85 -6.49 -15.00
CA GLU A 866 26.13 -5.57 -15.86
C GLU A 866 25.26 -4.64 -15.01
N ARG A 867 25.73 -3.40 -14.82
CA ARG A 867 24.84 -2.26 -14.52
C ARG A 867 23.69 -2.37 -15.52
N PRO A 868 22.42 -2.45 -15.09
CA PRO A 868 21.32 -2.48 -16.05
C PRO A 868 21.46 -1.27 -16.97
N LYS A 869 21.50 -1.51 -18.28
CA LYS A 869 21.56 -0.47 -19.33
C LYS A 869 20.29 0.41 -19.37
N HIS A 870 19.42 0.31 -18.37
CA HIS A 870 18.26 1.16 -18.24
C HIS A 870 18.69 2.53 -17.70
N PRO A 871 18.19 3.63 -18.28
CA PRO A 871 18.51 4.98 -17.82
C PRO A 871 18.14 5.13 -16.34
N PHE A 872 19.01 5.80 -15.61
CA PHE A 872 18.83 6.14 -14.20
C PHE A 872 17.47 6.86 -13.97
N GLN A 873 16.63 6.35 -13.06
CA GLN A 873 15.31 6.94 -12.76
C GLN A 873 15.28 7.53 -11.35
N PHE A 874 14.97 8.84 -11.23
CA PHE A 874 14.82 9.50 -9.92
C PHE A 874 13.61 8.98 -9.13
N SER A 875 12.60 8.44 -9.82
CA SER A 875 11.38 7.91 -9.19
C SER A 875 11.61 6.71 -8.29
N SER A 876 12.75 6.02 -8.40
CA SER A 876 13.10 4.90 -7.50
C SER A 876 13.85 5.33 -6.24
N LEU A 877 14.24 6.60 -6.13
CA LEU A 877 15.04 7.10 -5.01
C LEU A 877 14.19 7.70 -3.91
N LYS A 878 14.67 7.54 -2.68
CA LYS A 878 14.10 8.22 -1.52
C LYS A 878 14.68 9.62 -1.40
N HIS A 879 13.90 10.55 -0.86
CA HIS A 879 14.37 11.94 -0.67
C HIS A 879 15.66 12.05 0.16
N ARG A 880 15.93 11.10 1.07
CA ARG A 880 17.16 11.04 1.89
C ARG A 880 18.40 10.51 1.16
N GLU A 881 18.22 9.83 0.03
CA GLU A 881 19.32 9.29 -0.79
C GLU A 881 19.92 10.39 -1.68
N LEU A 882 19.22 11.52 -1.83
CA LEU A 882 19.77 12.76 -2.34
C LEU A 882 20.62 13.44 -1.25
N LYS A 883 21.92 13.55 -1.50
CA LYS A 883 22.85 14.29 -0.64
C LYS A 883 23.19 15.61 -1.30
N ILE A 884 22.70 16.70 -0.72
CA ILE A 884 23.03 18.04 -1.16
C ILE A 884 24.24 18.53 -0.39
N SER A 885 25.22 19.01 -1.14
CA SER A 885 26.42 19.62 -0.59
C SER A 885 26.58 20.97 -1.27
N SER A 886 26.54 22.06 -0.50
CA SER A 886 26.64 23.40 -1.07
C SER A 886 27.29 24.37 -0.09
N LEU A 887 28.29 25.09 -0.60
CA LEU A 887 28.86 26.29 0.05
C LEU A 887 28.23 27.59 -0.50
N ILE A 888 27.32 27.47 -1.47
CA ILE A 888 26.75 28.59 -2.22
C ILE A 888 25.45 29.05 -1.55
N GLN A 889 25.48 30.27 -1.02
CA GLN A 889 24.29 30.96 -0.50
C GLN A 889 23.63 31.78 -1.61
N VAL A 890 22.69 31.17 -2.34
CA VAL A 890 22.07 31.73 -3.57
C VAL A 890 21.65 33.20 -3.38
N SER A 891 20.85 33.48 -2.35
CA SER A 891 20.36 34.82 -2.01
C SER A 891 21.48 35.86 -1.84
N LEU A 892 22.59 35.52 -1.17
CA LEU A 892 23.71 36.46 -1.00
C LEU A 892 24.43 36.75 -2.30
N TRP A 893 24.64 35.74 -3.14
CA TRP A 893 25.29 35.91 -4.44
C TRP A 893 24.48 36.80 -5.38
N ASP A 894 23.16 36.64 -5.39
CA ASP A 894 22.27 37.46 -6.23
C ASP A 894 22.19 38.90 -5.71
N GLN A 895 22.11 39.11 -4.39
CA GLN A 895 22.17 40.44 -3.78
C GLN A 895 23.54 41.13 -3.92
N ALA A 896 24.63 40.35 -3.94
CA ALA A 896 25.98 40.89 -4.10
C ALA A 896 26.26 41.34 -5.54
N GLY A 897 25.61 40.73 -6.54
CA GLY A 897 25.83 41.01 -7.96
C GLY A 897 27.27 40.72 -8.39
N TRP A 898 27.62 39.44 -8.56
CA TRP A 898 28.98 39.05 -8.98
C TRP A 898 29.27 39.49 -10.42
N ARG A 899 30.29 40.34 -10.62
CA ARG A 899 30.61 40.94 -11.92
C ARG A 899 31.98 40.60 -12.48
N GLY A 900 32.90 40.12 -11.65
CA GLY A 900 34.27 39.94 -12.11
C GLY A 900 35.15 39.16 -11.14
N VAL A 901 36.30 38.77 -11.66
CA VAL A 901 37.41 38.18 -10.89
C VAL A 901 38.70 38.86 -11.32
N GLY A 902 39.42 39.38 -10.34
CA GLY A 902 40.78 39.88 -10.48
C GLY A 902 41.79 38.84 -10.01
N PHE A 903 42.98 38.88 -10.61
CA PHE A 903 44.11 38.05 -10.19
C PHE A 903 45.25 38.96 -9.76
N HIS A 904 45.78 38.72 -8.56
CA HIS A 904 46.97 39.36 -8.07
C HIS A 904 48.10 38.32 -7.96
N GLY A 905 49.17 38.55 -8.69
CA GLY A 905 50.34 37.68 -8.80
C GLY A 905 51.49 38.39 -9.53
N GLY A 906 52.69 37.88 -9.35
CA GLY A 906 53.96 38.46 -9.77
C GLY A 906 54.64 39.18 -8.61
N GLY A 907 55.67 38.54 -8.03
CA GLY A 907 56.46 39.14 -6.95
C GLY A 907 57.13 38.16 -5.97
N GLY A 908 56.90 36.85 -6.09
CA GLY A 908 57.41 35.87 -5.12
C GLY A 908 56.63 35.83 -3.80
N GLU A 909 55.36 36.22 -3.84
CA GLU A 909 54.41 36.14 -2.73
C GLU A 909 53.26 35.16 -3.07
N ILE A 910 52.47 34.78 -2.07
CA ILE A 910 51.32 33.90 -2.27
C ILE A 910 50.28 34.63 -3.14
N PRO A 911 49.84 34.06 -4.26
CA PRO A 911 48.90 34.73 -5.16
C PRO A 911 47.50 34.85 -4.55
N SER A 912 46.69 35.81 -5.04
CA SER A 912 45.31 35.97 -4.59
C SER A 912 44.30 36.09 -5.74
N ILE A 913 43.13 35.47 -5.54
CA ILE A 913 41.95 35.61 -6.39
C ILE A 913 41.03 36.62 -5.72
N VAL A 914 40.71 37.70 -6.44
CA VAL A 914 39.90 38.81 -5.94
C VAL A 914 38.53 38.79 -6.60
N PHE A 915 37.47 38.55 -5.83
CA PHE A 915 36.08 38.58 -6.33
C PHE A 915 35.52 40.01 -6.31
N LEU A 916 34.91 40.41 -7.44
CA LEU A 916 34.36 41.75 -7.66
C LEU A 916 32.83 41.70 -7.67
N PHE A 917 32.22 42.45 -6.77
CA PHE A 917 30.77 42.49 -6.55
C PHE A 917 30.23 43.92 -6.76
N GLU A 918 28.98 44.04 -7.20
CA GLU A 918 28.24 45.30 -7.24
C GLU A 918 28.03 45.89 -5.84
N ASN A 919 27.76 45.00 -4.87
CA ASN A 919 27.61 45.35 -3.47
C ASN A 919 28.76 44.73 -2.65
N PRO A 920 29.85 45.50 -2.40
CA PRO A 920 31.04 45.03 -1.69
C PRO A 920 30.77 44.46 -0.31
N THR A 921 29.81 45.01 0.45
CA THR A 921 29.53 44.59 1.83
C THR A 921 28.85 43.21 1.86
N VAL A 922 27.88 42.98 0.98
CA VAL A 922 27.22 41.68 0.83
C VAL A 922 28.17 40.65 0.24
N GLY A 923 28.99 41.05 -0.75
CA GLY A 923 30.02 40.19 -1.34
C GLY A 923 31.07 39.71 -0.33
N ALA A 924 31.51 40.59 0.58
CA ALA A 924 32.42 40.21 1.67
C ALA A 924 31.78 39.18 2.62
N ARG A 925 30.47 39.31 2.89
CA ARG A 925 29.73 38.37 3.76
C ARG A 925 29.73 36.94 3.23
N ILE A 926 29.71 36.74 1.91
CA ILE A 926 29.75 35.41 1.27
C ILE A 926 31.00 34.64 1.73
N PHE A 927 32.19 35.21 1.51
CA PHE A 927 33.44 34.53 1.83
C PHE A 927 33.75 34.52 3.32
N SER A 928 33.25 35.49 4.09
CA SER A 928 33.28 35.44 5.56
C SER A 928 32.44 34.26 6.11
N ASN A 929 31.27 33.98 5.53
CA ASN A 929 30.44 32.84 5.93
C ASN A 929 31.08 31.50 5.53
N ILE A 930 31.69 31.44 4.34
CA ILE A 930 32.45 30.26 3.91
C ILE A 930 33.63 30.02 4.87
N ALA A 931 34.41 31.06 5.19
CA ALA A 931 35.54 30.97 6.12
C ALA A 931 35.12 30.50 7.51
N LYS A 932 33.97 30.94 8.03
CA LYS A 932 33.41 30.42 9.30
C LYS A 932 33.04 28.93 9.23
N THR A 933 32.71 28.42 8.05
CA THR A 933 32.27 27.03 7.85
C THR A 933 33.45 26.07 7.66
N ILE A 934 34.46 26.46 6.87
CA ILE A 934 35.61 25.60 6.53
C ILE A 934 36.90 25.95 7.31
N GLY A 935 36.91 27.11 7.98
CA GLY A 935 38.08 27.71 8.63
C GLY A 935 38.86 28.68 7.73
N ASP A 936 39.63 29.58 8.33
CA ASP A 936 40.49 30.56 7.61
C ASP A 936 41.55 29.87 6.71
N LYS A 937 41.85 28.61 7.02
CA LYS A 937 42.68 27.70 6.20
C LYS A 937 41.84 26.50 5.81
N ASP A 938 41.51 26.41 4.52
CA ASP A 938 40.77 25.29 3.94
C ASP A 938 41.67 24.04 3.86
N SER A 939 41.81 23.34 4.99
CA SER A 939 42.71 22.18 5.13
C SER A 939 42.20 20.93 4.42
N LYS A 940 40.89 20.83 4.17
CA LYS A 940 40.25 19.71 3.47
C LYS A 940 40.02 19.96 1.98
N ASN A 941 40.37 21.15 1.48
CA ASN A 941 40.06 21.60 0.11
C ASN A 941 38.57 21.47 -0.22
N THR A 942 37.71 21.88 0.72
CA THR A 942 36.25 21.83 0.58
C THR A 942 35.77 22.87 -0.44
N LEU A 943 36.42 24.03 -0.52
CA LEU A 943 36.13 25.05 -1.53
C LEU A 943 36.84 24.71 -2.83
N ARG A 944 36.09 24.63 -3.94
CA ARG A 944 36.62 24.37 -5.27
C ARG A 944 36.36 25.56 -6.19
N ILE A 945 37.42 26.07 -6.81
CA ILE A 945 37.35 27.15 -7.80
C ILE A 945 37.91 26.62 -9.12
N ALA A 946 37.06 26.36 -10.10
CA ALA A 946 37.49 25.89 -11.41
C ALA A 946 37.64 27.06 -12.39
N LEU A 947 38.79 27.12 -13.07
CA LEU A 947 39.10 28.06 -14.15
C LEU A 947 39.10 27.29 -15.47
N ILE A 948 38.05 27.47 -16.26
CA ILE A 948 37.83 26.72 -17.51
C ILE A 948 38.28 27.58 -18.69
N ARG A 949 39.30 27.12 -19.41
CA ARG A 949 39.88 27.81 -20.58
C ARG A 949 39.34 27.24 -21.90
N GLY A 950 39.51 28.00 -22.98
CA GLY A 950 39.22 27.54 -24.34
C GLY A 950 37.73 27.48 -24.68
N ILE A 951 36.86 28.19 -23.96
CA ILE A 951 35.40 28.21 -24.21
C ILE A 951 35.02 28.85 -25.55
N SER A 952 35.94 29.60 -26.17
CA SER A 952 35.77 30.23 -27.48
C SER A 952 37.01 30.06 -28.34
N LYS A 953 36.84 29.51 -29.54
CA LYS A 953 37.87 29.40 -30.58
C LYS A 953 38.30 30.78 -31.11
N HIS A 954 37.34 31.70 -31.23
CA HIS A 954 37.60 33.06 -31.70
C HIS A 954 38.33 33.93 -30.68
N ASN A 955 38.08 33.71 -29.39
CA ASN A 955 38.69 34.48 -28.31
C ASN A 955 39.32 33.54 -27.25
N PRO A 956 40.55 33.03 -27.50
CA PRO A 956 41.20 32.07 -26.60
C PRO A 956 41.49 32.59 -25.18
N ALA A 957 41.50 33.91 -24.99
CA ALA A 957 41.70 34.55 -23.69
C ALA A 957 40.45 34.49 -22.78
N HIS A 958 39.27 34.20 -23.33
CA HIS A 958 38.04 34.05 -22.55
C HIS A 958 38.09 32.79 -21.70
N TYR A 959 37.64 32.91 -20.46
CA TYR A 959 37.58 31.79 -19.52
C TYR A 959 36.32 31.89 -18.66
N ARG A 960 35.94 30.76 -18.07
CA ARG A 960 34.79 30.68 -17.16
C ARG A 960 35.28 30.32 -15.77
N VAL A 961 34.82 31.07 -14.77
CA VAL A 961 35.12 30.83 -13.36
C VAL A 961 33.92 30.14 -12.75
N VAL A 962 34.16 29.00 -12.10
CA VAL A 962 33.15 28.23 -11.37
C VAL A 962 33.56 28.18 -9.91
N VAL A 963 32.68 28.62 -9.01
CA VAL A 963 32.84 28.45 -7.57
C VAL A 963 31.85 27.38 -7.12
N THR A 964 32.37 26.31 -6.53
CA THR A 964 31.59 25.15 -6.08
C THR A 964 32.23 24.53 -4.84
N ASN A 965 31.61 23.49 -4.29
CA ASN A 965 32.23 22.63 -3.30
C ASN A 965 32.89 21.42 -3.97
N ASN A 966 33.99 20.95 -3.39
CA ASN A 966 34.57 19.68 -3.78
C ASN A 966 33.67 18.55 -3.26
N LEU A 967 33.36 17.57 -4.12
CA LEU A 967 32.63 16.37 -3.71
C LEU A 967 33.65 15.35 -3.19
N GLU A 968 33.59 14.99 -1.90
CA GLU A 968 34.35 13.86 -1.39
C GLU A 968 33.81 12.57 -2.05
N GLN A 969 34.64 11.90 -2.85
CA GLN A 969 34.38 10.52 -3.28
C GLN A 969 34.60 9.60 -2.08
N ASN A 970 33.58 9.44 -1.25
CA ASN A 970 33.56 8.34 -0.28
C ASN A 970 33.05 7.09 -1.03
N ASP A 971 33.96 6.15 -1.30
CA ASP A 971 33.67 4.86 -1.95
C ASP A 971 32.63 4.00 -1.18
N ASP A 972 32.26 4.39 0.05
CA ASP A 972 31.39 3.62 0.94
C ASP A 972 29.87 3.76 0.66
N ASP A 973 29.41 4.78 -0.08
CA ASP A 973 27.97 5.02 -0.34
C ASP A 973 27.61 4.92 -1.83
N ALA A 974 27.70 3.72 -2.39
CA ALA A 974 27.41 3.45 -3.81
C ALA A 974 25.94 3.72 -4.25
N SER A 975 25.04 4.09 -3.32
CA SER A 975 23.60 4.30 -3.57
C SER A 975 23.09 5.74 -3.44
N SER A 976 23.91 6.73 -3.04
CA SER A 976 23.46 8.13 -2.90
C SER A 976 23.81 9.01 -4.09
N ILE A 977 22.88 9.88 -4.53
CA ILE A 977 23.20 10.95 -5.49
C ILE A 977 23.79 12.12 -4.72
N HIS A 978 24.95 12.60 -5.17
CA HIS A 978 25.51 13.86 -4.69
C HIS A 978 25.13 15.01 -5.65
N SER A 979 24.50 16.04 -5.11
CA SER A 979 24.23 17.29 -5.83
C SER A 979 25.05 18.43 -5.24
N ALA A 980 25.58 19.29 -6.11
CA ALA A 980 26.38 20.44 -5.77
C ALA A 980 25.92 21.68 -6.54
N LEU A 981 25.92 22.82 -5.86
CA LEU A 981 25.64 24.10 -6.51
C LEU A 981 26.91 24.80 -6.93
N SER A 982 26.88 25.33 -8.14
CA SER A 982 27.96 26.08 -8.75
C SER A 982 27.52 27.49 -9.10
N ARG A 983 28.32 28.50 -8.74
CA ARG A 983 28.20 29.86 -9.29
C ARG A 983 29.19 30.02 -10.43
N ILE A 984 28.68 30.48 -11.57
CA ILE A 984 29.42 30.50 -12.83
C ILE A 984 29.48 31.94 -13.35
N LEU A 985 30.67 32.40 -13.74
CA LEU A 985 30.88 33.68 -14.39
C LEU A 985 31.77 33.51 -15.62
N THR A 986 31.31 33.97 -16.78
CA THR A 986 32.12 34.09 -17.99
C THR A 986 32.89 35.41 -17.95
N VAL A 987 34.22 35.34 -18.09
CA VAL A 987 35.10 36.52 -18.11
C VAL A 987 35.71 36.69 -19.50
N THR A 988 35.61 37.90 -20.04
CA THR A 988 36.02 38.25 -21.41
C THR A 988 37.19 39.26 -21.42
N PRO A 989 38.42 38.87 -21.03
CA PRO A 989 39.56 39.78 -21.04
C PRO A 989 40.17 39.91 -22.45
N ASP A 990 40.80 41.06 -22.73
CA ASP A 990 41.55 41.26 -23.98
C ASP A 990 42.82 40.38 -24.06
N THR A 991 43.40 40.00 -22.92
CA THR A 991 44.64 39.20 -22.84
C THR A 991 44.63 38.23 -21.65
N SER A 992 45.38 37.13 -21.73
CA SER A 992 45.53 36.14 -20.65
C SER A 992 46.64 36.46 -19.63
N GLN A 993 47.31 37.61 -19.75
CA GLN A 993 48.53 37.90 -18.97
C GLN A 993 48.32 37.87 -17.45
N ASN A 994 47.14 38.23 -16.95
CA ASN A 994 46.86 38.27 -15.51
C ASN A 994 46.61 36.86 -14.94
N ILE A 995 45.84 36.04 -15.66
CA ILE A 995 45.58 34.65 -15.25
C ILE A 995 46.85 33.81 -15.38
N ASP A 996 47.63 33.98 -16.45
CA ASP A 996 48.88 33.22 -16.63
C ASP A 996 49.94 33.56 -15.56
N ARG A 997 50.04 34.84 -15.13
CA ARG A 997 50.88 35.25 -13.99
C ARG A 997 50.43 34.59 -12.68
N PHE A 998 49.13 34.61 -12.40
CA PHE A 998 48.57 33.96 -11.21
C PHE A 998 48.81 32.44 -11.22
N LEU A 999 48.61 31.77 -12.35
CA LEU A 999 48.79 30.32 -12.46
C LEU A 999 50.25 29.92 -12.28
N SER A 1000 51.21 30.71 -12.78
CA SER A 1000 52.64 30.48 -12.56
C SER A 1000 53.01 30.52 -11.07
N ASP A 1001 52.49 31.50 -10.33
CA ASP A 1001 52.72 31.59 -8.88
C ASP A 1001 51.97 30.49 -8.12
N TYR A 1002 50.74 30.19 -8.52
CA TYR A 1002 49.94 29.14 -7.89
C TYR A 1002 50.56 27.76 -8.09
N GLU A 1003 51.20 27.49 -9.22
CA GLU A 1003 51.93 26.24 -9.46
C GLU A 1003 53.10 26.06 -8.48
N HIS A 1004 53.75 27.16 -8.09
CA HIS A 1004 54.84 27.15 -7.12
C HIS A 1004 54.36 27.01 -5.67
N TYR A 1005 53.37 27.81 -5.25
CA TYR A 1005 52.92 27.86 -3.85
C TYR A 1005 51.85 26.83 -3.51
N LYS A 1006 51.13 26.29 -4.51
CA LYS A 1006 49.97 25.37 -4.39
C LYS A 1006 48.86 25.87 -3.45
N ARG A 1007 48.82 27.17 -3.18
CA ARG A 1007 47.83 27.83 -2.33
C ARG A 1007 47.60 29.25 -2.82
N CYS A 1008 46.39 29.77 -2.63
CA CYS A 1008 46.08 31.18 -2.89
C CYS A 1008 45.17 31.76 -1.80
N TYR A 1009 45.18 33.08 -1.67
CA TYR A 1009 44.18 33.79 -0.87
C TYR A 1009 42.92 34.08 -1.69
N VAL A 1010 41.76 33.91 -1.06
CA VAL A 1010 40.47 34.39 -1.57
C VAL A 1010 40.17 35.74 -0.93
N ALA A 1011 40.00 36.76 -1.76
CA ALA A 1011 39.80 38.13 -1.33
C ALA A 1011 38.58 38.77 -2.02
N THR A 1012 38.00 39.78 -1.39
CA THR A 1012 37.00 40.69 -1.99
C THR A 1012 37.50 42.12 -1.91
N VAL A 1013 36.91 43.03 -2.68
CA VAL A 1013 37.23 44.46 -2.61
C VAL A 1013 36.29 45.14 -1.61
N ASP A 1014 36.82 46.01 -0.74
CA ASP A 1014 36.02 46.83 0.18
C ASP A 1014 35.39 48.06 -0.52
N ALA A 1015 34.60 48.86 0.21
CA ALA A 1015 33.95 50.04 -0.36
C ALA A 1015 34.96 51.13 -0.81
N GLN A 1016 36.22 51.04 -0.39
CA GLN A 1016 37.30 51.96 -0.68
C GLN A 1016 38.22 51.46 -1.81
N GLY A 1017 37.99 50.25 -2.33
CA GLY A 1017 38.80 49.66 -3.39
C GLY A 1017 39.96 48.80 -2.91
N HIS A 1018 40.10 48.53 -1.60
CA HIS A 1018 41.18 47.71 -1.05
C HIS A 1018 40.79 46.23 -0.95
N PRO A 1019 41.72 45.31 -1.24
CA PRO A 1019 41.46 43.88 -1.09
C PRO A 1019 41.42 43.48 0.39
N THR A 1020 40.32 42.84 0.79
CA THR A 1020 40.13 42.18 2.09
C THR A 1020 40.31 40.68 1.92
N HIS A 1021 41.26 40.08 2.64
CA HIS A 1021 41.49 38.63 2.63
C HIS A 1021 40.52 37.91 3.57
N HIS A 1022 39.86 36.85 3.09
CA HIS A 1022 38.90 36.07 3.90
C HIS A 1022 39.44 34.70 4.31
N LEU A 1023 40.02 33.96 3.37
CA LEU A 1023 40.55 32.61 3.63
C LEU A 1023 41.68 32.25 2.64
N SER A 1024 42.39 31.17 2.93
CA SER A 1024 43.36 30.55 2.04
C SER A 1024 42.94 29.13 1.65
N THR A 1025 43.06 28.77 0.37
CA THR A 1025 42.67 27.46 -0.16
C THR A 1025 43.69 26.92 -1.17
N SER A 1026 43.73 25.59 -1.30
CA SER A 1026 44.47 24.87 -2.34
C SER A 1026 43.52 24.23 -3.37
N GLY A 1027 42.23 24.57 -3.35
CA GLY A 1027 41.20 23.99 -4.21
C GLY A 1027 40.99 24.69 -5.57
N VAL A 1028 42.02 25.34 -6.14
CA VAL A 1028 41.91 25.96 -7.46
C VAL A 1028 42.31 24.95 -8.53
N VAL A 1029 41.42 24.69 -9.49
CA VAL A 1029 41.63 23.72 -10.58
C VAL A 1029 41.56 24.46 -11.91
N VAL A 1030 42.45 24.12 -12.84
CA VAL A 1030 42.43 24.65 -14.22
C VAL A 1030 42.07 23.51 -15.16
N LEU A 1031 41.06 23.73 -16.00
CA LEU A 1031 40.55 22.75 -16.94
C LEU A 1031 40.49 23.38 -18.34
N ASN A 1032 40.72 22.58 -19.38
CA ASN A 1032 40.35 22.99 -20.72
C ASN A 1032 38.93 22.48 -21.01
N SER A 1033 38.11 23.33 -21.62
CA SER A 1033 36.72 22.97 -21.98
C SER A 1033 36.62 21.73 -22.88
N TRP A 1034 37.63 21.42 -23.70
CA TRP A 1034 37.64 20.21 -24.54
C TRP A 1034 37.82 18.89 -23.76
N GLU A 1035 38.29 18.96 -22.50
CA GLU A 1035 38.52 17.81 -21.61
C GLU A 1035 37.26 17.39 -20.84
N ILE A 1036 36.23 18.25 -20.80
CA ILE A 1036 34.99 18.05 -20.04
C ILE A 1036 34.09 17.03 -20.76
N ASP A 1037 33.72 15.94 -20.06
CA ASP A 1037 32.81 14.90 -20.57
C ASP A 1037 31.37 15.07 -20.06
N ASP A 1038 30.49 14.13 -20.40
CA ASP A 1038 29.07 14.17 -20.06
C ASP A 1038 28.74 13.82 -18.60
N ASN A 1039 29.72 13.38 -17.81
CA ASN A 1039 29.58 13.07 -16.38
C ASN A 1039 30.53 13.90 -15.49
N HIS A 1040 31.24 14.86 -16.07
CA HIS A 1040 32.20 15.70 -15.38
C HIS A 1040 31.49 16.71 -14.45
N LEU A 1041 32.09 17.02 -13.30
CA LEU A 1041 31.49 17.93 -12.30
C LEU A 1041 31.19 19.33 -12.88
N GLU A 1042 32.10 19.85 -13.68
CA GLU A 1042 31.99 21.15 -14.35
C GLU A 1042 31.19 21.14 -15.66
N ILE A 1043 30.42 20.08 -15.97
CA ILE A 1043 29.56 20.05 -17.15
C ILE A 1043 28.54 21.20 -17.18
N SER A 1044 28.04 21.60 -16.01
CA SER A 1044 27.11 22.73 -15.83
C SER A 1044 27.69 24.07 -16.28
N ALA A 1045 29.02 24.15 -16.40
CA ALA A 1045 29.69 25.33 -16.87
C ALA A 1045 29.68 25.44 -18.40
N ILE A 1046 29.43 24.37 -19.16
CA ILE A 1046 29.40 24.39 -20.63
C ILE A 1046 28.04 24.88 -21.12
N GLN A 1047 28.05 25.86 -22.03
CA GLN A 1047 26.83 26.43 -22.60
C GLN A 1047 26.55 25.84 -24.00
N PRO A 1048 25.27 25.73 -24.43
CA PRO A 1048 24.91 25.13 -25.71
C PRO A 1048 25.57 25.81 -26.93
N ASP A 1049 25.84 27.10 -26.81
CA ASP A 1049 26.42 28.02 -27.80
C ASP A 1049 27.95 28.16 -27.72
N ASP A 1050 28.61 27.47 -26.79
CA ASP A 1050 30.07 27.48 -26.69
C ASP A 1050 30.73 26.93 -27.98
N ASP A 1051 31.69 27.69 -28.53
CA ASP A 1051 32.55 27.29 -29.64
C ASP A 1051 33.92 26.88 -29.10
N VAL A 1052 33.98 25.66 -28.56
CA VAL A 1052 35.13 25.17 -27.79
C VAL A 1052 36.39 25.05 -28.65
N LEU A 1053 37.51 25.59 -28.16
CA LEU A 1053 38.83 25.48 -28.75
C LEU A 1053 39.41 24.08 -28.51
N ILE A 1054 39.47 23.27 -29.58
CA ILE A 1054 40.08 21.94 -29.58
C ILE A 1054 41.50 22.04 -30.18
N PRO A 1055 42.56 21.59 -29.48
CA PRO A 1055 43.93 21.57 -30.00
C PRO A 1055 44.08 20.72 -31.26
N GLU A 1056 45.01 21.10 -32.15
CA GLU A 1056 45.33 20.30 -33.34
C GLU A 1056 45.89 18.92 -32.94
N GLY A 1057 45.28 17.84 -33.45
CA GLY A 1057 45.69 16.45 -33.20
C GLY A 1057 44.85 15.65 -32.19
N VAL A 1058 43.76 16.22 -31.66
CA VAL A 1058 42.81 15.51 -30.76
C VAL A 1058 41.62 14.97 -31.56
N ASP A 1059 41.58 13.66 -31.79
CA ASP A 1059 40.44 12.98 -32.43
C ASP A 1059 39.39 12.56 -31.37
N ASN A 1060 38.13 12.93 -31.58
CA ASN A 1060 36.97 12.62 -30.72
C ASN A 1060 37.06 13.12 -29.26
N PRO A 1061 37.10 14.44 -29.02
CA PRO A 1061 37.23 15.00 -27.68
C PRO A 1061 35.97 14.76 -26.83
N PRO A 1062 36.10 14.50 -25.50
CA PRO A 1062 34.97 14.22 -24.61
C PRO A 1062 33.83 15.24 -24.68
N ILE A 1063 34.16 16.51 -24.90
CA ILE A 1063 33.21 17.64 -25.02
C ILE A 1063 32.15 17.45 -26.12
N SER A 1064 32.45 16.64 -27.15
CA SER A 1064 31.49 16.39 -28.23
C SER A 1064 30.26 15.61 -27.73
N ARG A 1065 30.46 14.67 -26.80
CA ARG A 1065 29.36 13.93 -26.16
C ARG A 1065 28.59 14.82 -25.18
N ALA A 1066 29.30 15.62 -24.40
CA ALA A 1066 28.70 16.59 -23.47
C ALA A 1066 27.82 17.62 -24.20
N LEU A 1067 28.31 18.24 -25.28
CA LEU A 1067 27.54 19.19 -26.09
C LEU A 1067 26.34 18.55 -26.80
N ALA A 1068 26.46 17.29 -27.26
CA ALA A 1068 25.33 16.57 -27.83
C ALA A 1068 24.21 16.36 -26.80
N ARG A 1069 24.57 16.00 -25.56
CA ARG A 1069 23.63 15.88 -24.43
C ARG A 1069 22.99 17.22 -24.08
N ILE A 1070 23.78 18.28 -23.91
CA ILE A 1070 23.29 19.63 -23.56
C ILE A 1070 22.35 20.20 -24.64
N ARG A 1071 22.60 19.89 -25.92
CA ARG A 1071 21.78 20.38 -27.05
C ARG A 1071 20.47 19.60 -27.26
N SER A 1072 20.33 18.41 -26.67
CA SER A 1072 19.16 17.54 -26.80
C SER A 1072 17.93 18.08 -26.06
N ALA A 1073 16.73 17.57 -26.37
CA ALA A 1073 15.48 18.00 -25.72
C ALA A 1073 15.42 17.62 -24.23
N GLU A 1074 16.11 16.54 -23.82
CA GLU A 1074 16.25 16.12 -22.42
C GLU A 1074 17.27 17.00 -21.67
N GLY A 1075 18.37 17.39 -22.30
CA GLY A 1075 19.39 18.26 -21.70
C GLY A 1075 18.94 19.71 -21.48
N ARG A 1076 17.82 20.14 -22.07
CA ARG A 1076 17.21 21.46 -21.83
C ARG A 1076 16.23 21.49 -20.64
N LYS A 1077 15.90 20.32 -20.08
CA LYS A 1077 14.96 20.16 -18.95
C LYS A 1077 15.66 19.90 -17.62
N ALA A 1078 16.90 19.39 -17.65
CA ALA A 1078 17.82 19.33 -16.52
C ALA A 1078 18.49 20.68 -16.30
#